data_AF-A0A1Y1UKE2-F1
#
_entry.id   AF-A0A1Y1UKE2-F1
#
_cell.length_a   1.000
_cell.length_b   1.000
_cell.length_c   1.000
_cell.angle_alpha   90.00
_cell.angle_beta   90.00
_cell.angle_gamma   90.00
#
_symmetry.space_group_name_H-M   'P 1'
#
loop_
_entity.id
_entity.type
_entity.pdbx_description
1 polymer ?
#
loop_
_entity_poly.entity_id
_entity_poly.type
_entity_poly.pdbx_seq_one_letter_code
_entity_poly.pdbx_strand_id
1 'polypeptide(L)'
;MESRARVQLSNVYAEDDSQTSRSDEGSSSRAFEARQGNNLPSAADFFVPSLPGLPNLATHPTHPVNLYAGLLPSDPGEAGGGGEGSTGRDAELYFLMVKARRSAGRQRLVLWFNGGPGCSSFDGALMEIGPFRTVPADQTTSGKVELKLVEGGWEEFATVVFIDQPPGTGFSYVPTNGYLHELDQGSQHLITFLKNLYKVFPELKGLDTYLCGESFAGQYIPYFADALIKNPPQGFNMKGIAIGNGWIDPIRQYPAYAHFAYEKGLLKEGSKDAEKLEERLSRCMEEMERYTDPMNTPINIGVCQSVMDAVTEPFTQELNGKRMCMNIYDVRLQDEYPACGMNWPPDLTEVYSFLRSPEVIRSLHAEKKDTAWTECSGRVGAELRLRTSTASVVYLPTILEAGVEVLIFAGADDLICNYKGQEEMIQNMRWKGVDGWGNSTFMDWSMNGTKVGQWVNTRNLTYAKILDSSHMVGFDKPHVTNDMITRFMKVDFSLLPGMLASSSSKIGTKNRLAIGTMSTAAAGIPLLKGGDSEWEAWYNAGSAILILLILLSIVAIYFYFRRKGQLRRRGMMSLSKDDMNGDGDDYDERIPLGSGERVELEDIERAEGYEYTDSPGGERKRRTPRRNGGHSTSGSGGGSSRKGKGKSTRAGHRSVETDSPTSSHGGQTVFALGDEDDEGR
;
A
#
# COMPACT_ATOMS: atom_id res chain seq x y z
N MET A 1 -34.34 60.63 2.58
CA MET A 1 -35.20 61.19 1.52
C MET A 1 -34.68 60.58 0.21
N GLU A 2 -35.16 59.43 -0.23
CA GLU A 2 -36.52 59.15 -0.76
C GLU A 2 -36.72 59.77 -2.16
N SER A 3 -37.35 59.12 -3.14
CA SER A 3 -38.27 57.95 -3.06
C SER A 3 -38.12 56.96 -4.24
N ARG A 4 -38.87 55.85 -4.20
CA ARG A 4 -39.05 54.89 -5.32
C ARG A 4 -40.45 55.08 -5.96
N ALA A 5 -40.54 55.11 -7.30
CA ALA A 5 -41.66 54.59 -8.11
C ALA A 5 -41.20 54.51 -9.58
N ARG A 6 -41.21 53.36 -10.28
CA ARG A 6 -42.35 52.59 -10.84
C ARG A 6 -43.18 53.35 -11.90
N VAL A 7 -43.11 52.86 -13.14
CA VAL A 7 -44.19 52.93 -14.15
C VAL A 7 -44.31 51.54 -14.80
N GLN A 8 -45.53 51.06 -15.02
CA GLN A 8 -45.84 49.91 -15.87
C GLN A 8 -46.33 50.40 -17.23
N LEU A 9 -46.05 49.64 -18.30
CA LEU A 9 -46.86 49.65 -19.53
C LEU A 9 -47.04 48.22 -20.02
N SER A 10 -48.10 47.99 -20.81
CA SER A 10 -48.62 46.67 -21.14
C SER A 10 -49.35 46.64 -22.49
N ASN A 11 -49.11 45.58 -23.27
CA ASN A 11 -49.90 45.07 -24.39
C ASN A 11 -50.00 45.95 -25.66
N VAL A 12 -49.74 45.35 -26.83
CA VAL A 12 -50.79 44.94 -27.82
C VAL A 12 -50.12 44.38 -29.11
N TYR A 13 -50.51 43.15 -29.46
CA TYR A 13 -50.54 42.46 -30.77
C TYR A 13 -49.78 42.99 -32.00
N ALA A 14 -49.03 42.09 -32.65
CA ALA A 14 -49.37 41.56 -33.99
C ALA A 14 -48.65 40.21 -34.25
N GLU A 15 -49.26 39.32 -35.01
CA GLU A 15 -48.66 38.09 -35.55
C GLU A 15 -48.42 38.27 -37.06
N ASP A 16 -47.31 37.75 -37.60
CA ASP A 16 -47.19 37.36 -39.01
C ASP A 16 -46.16 36.22 -39.13
N ASP A 17 -46.32 35.38 -40.16
CA ASP A 17 -45.75 34.03 -40.20
C ASP A 17 -44.49 33.96 -41.07
N SER A 18 -43.37 33.47 -40.52
CA SER A 18 -42.22 33.05 -41.33
C SER A 18 -41.43 31.91 -40.68
N GLN A 19 -41.67 30.68 -41.16
CA GLN A 19 -40.93 29.51 -40.72
C GLN A 19 -39.47 29.55 -41.20
N THR A 20 -38.54 29.64 -40.25
CA THR A 20 -37.13 29.22 -40.47
C THR A 20 -36.69 28.34 -39.31
N SER A 21 -36.17 27.16 -39.62
CA SER A 21 -35.85 26.12 -38.64
C SER A 21 -34.68 26.49 -37.73
N ARG A 22 -34.92 26.51 -36.42
CA ARG A 22 -33.86 26.38 -35.40
C ARG A 22 -33.88 24.97 -34.82
N SER A 23 -32.72 24.33 -34.80
CA SER A 23 -32.50 22.96 -34.34
C SER A 23 -32.43 22.84 -32.80
N ASP A 24 -32.61 21.62 -32.31
CA ASP A 24 -32.66 21.28 -30.88
C ASP A 24 -31.35 21.49 -30.09
N GLU A 25 -31.11 22.70 -29.59
CA GLU A 25 -30.11 22.93 -28.52
C GLU A 25 -30.72 22.78 -27.11
N GLY A 26 -32.03 23.01 -26.95
CA GLY A 26 -32.74 22.91 -25.67
C GLY A 26 -33.11 21.48 -25.22
N SER A 27 -32.96 20.49 -26.10
CA SER A 27 -33.28 19.08 -25.81
C SER A 27 -32.13 18.35 -25.12
N SER A 28 -30.88 18.64 -25.54
CA SER A 28 -29.68 17.94 -25.09
C SER A 28 -29.45 18.03 -23.57
N SER A 29 -29.47 19.23 -23.00
CA SER A 29 -29.20 19.45 -21.57
C SER A 29 -30.21 18.77 -20.66
N ARG A 30 -31.51 18.85 -20.98
CA ARG A 30 -32.58 18.17 -20.23
C ARG A 30 -32.54 16.66 -20.41
N ALA A 31 -32.14 16.15 -21.58
CA ALA A 31 -31.91 14.72 -21.79
C ALA A 31 -30.68 14.21 -21.01
N PHE A 32 -29.68 15.05 -20.76
CA PHE A 32 -28.51 14.72 -19.95
C PHE A 32 -28.86 14.65 -18.45
N GLU A 33 -29.54 15.68 -17.91
CA GLU A 33 -30.07 15.65 -16.53
C GLU A 33 -31.00 14.45 -16.31
N ALA A 34 -31.88 14.13 -17.27
CA ALA A 34 -32.77 12.98 -17.21
C ALA A 34 -32.06 11.61 -17.31
N ARG A 35 -30.81 11.56 -17.81
CA ARG A 35 -30.00 10.32 -17.89
C ARG A 35 -29.06 10.14 -16.70
N GLN A 36 -28.57 11.21 -16.08
CA GLN A 36 -27.94 11.13 -14.75
C GLN A 36 -28.96 10.94 -13.61
N GLY A 37 -30.26 10.95 -13.91
CA GLY A 37 -31.36 10.59 -13.01
C GLY A 37 -31.45 9.10 -12.64
N ASN A 38 -30.44 8.28 -12.91
CA ASN A 38 -30.34 6.95 -12.30
C ASN A 38 -30.14 7.09 -10.79
N ASN A 39 -30.99 6.43 -10.00
CA ASN A 39 -30.82 6.38 -8.55
C ASN A 39 -29.44 5.81 -8.22
N LEU A 40 -28.60 6.59 -7.53
CA LEU A 40 -27.39 6.04 -6.92
C LEU A 40 -27.77 4.94 -5.93
N PRO A 41 -27.00 3.83 -5.83
CA PRO A 41 -27.28 2.80 -4.84
C PRO A 41 -27.22 3.38 -3.42
N SER A 42 -27.98 2.78 -2.51
CA SER A 42 -27.99 3.17 -1.11
C SER A 42 -26.70 2.73 -0.41
N ALA A 43 -26.40 3.33 0.75
CA ALA A 43 -25.29 2.88 1.60
C ALA A 43 -25.37 1.39 2.00
N ALA A 44 -26.55 0.76 1.94
CA ALA A 44 -26.72 -0.66 2.23
C ALA A 44 -26.31 -1.57 1.06
N ASP A 45 -26.49 -1.11 -0.18
CA ASP A 45 -26.15 -1.89 -1.38
C ASP A 45 -24.63 -2.09 -1.54
N PHE A 46 -23.83 -1.17 -0.99
CA PHE A 46 -22.37 -1.27 -0.93
C PHE A 46 -21.84 -2.06 0.28
N PHE A 47 -22.68 -2.56 1.20
CA PHE A 47 -22.20 -3.17 2.45
C PHE A 47 -21.52 -4.53 2.21
N VAL A 48 -20.40 -4.77 2.90
CA VAL A 48 -19.63 -6.02 2.82
C VAL A 48 -19.71 -6.75 4.18
N PRO A 49 -20.57 -7.78 4.32
CA PRO A 49 -20.80 -8.44 5.61
C PRO A 49 -19.66 -9.38 6.02
N SER A 50 -18.92 -9.93 5.06
CA SER A 50 -17.86 -10.92 5.28
C SER A 50 -16.91 -11.02 4.09
N LEU A 51 -15.67 -11.40 4.37
CA LEU A 51 -14.67 -11.83 3.41
C LEU A 51 -14.11 -13.21 3.82
N PRO A 52 -13.48 -13.99 2.92
CA PRO A 52 -12.82 -15.24 3.30
C PRO A 52 -11.80 -15.00 4.45
N GLY A 53 -11.83 -15.87 5.47
CA GLY A 53 -11.12 -15.69 6.75
C GLY A 53 -11.81 -14.79 7.77
N LEU A 54 -12.67 -13.85 7.34
CA LEU A 54 -13.35 -12.86 8.19
C LEU A 54 -14.88 -12.93 8.07
N PRO A 55 -15.54 -13.96 8.65
CA PRO A 55 -16.98 -14.03 8.74
C PRO A 55 -17.54 -13.01 9.74
N ASN A 56 -18.60 -12.30 9.35
CA ASN A 56 -19.33 -11.31 10.17
C ASN A 56 -18.46 -10.11 10.63
N LEU A 57 -17.83 -9.41 9.67
CA LEU A 57 -16.91 -8.27 9.92
C LEU A 57 -17.46 -7.25 10.94
N ALA A 58 -18.71 -6.83 10.78
CA ALA A 58 -19.34 -5.82 11.65
C ALA A 58 -19.60 -6.29 13.09
N THR A 59 -19.60 -7.60 13.36
CA THR A 59 -19.80 -8.19 14.68
C THR A 59 -18.63 -9.10 15.11
N HIS A 60 -17.45 -8.92 14.50
CA HIS A 60 -16.27 -9.72 14.78
C HIS A 60 -15.83 -9.53 16.25
N PRO A 61 -15.65 -10.61 17.04
CA PRO A 61 -15.78 -10.58 18.51
C PRO A 61 -14.74 -9.74 19.26
N THR A 62 -13.57 -9.49 18.64
CA THR A 62 -12.49 -8.68 19.23
C THR A 62 -12.19 -7.41 18.44
N HIS A 63 -12.50 -7.40 17.14
CA HIS A 63 -12.13 -6.34 16.21
C HIS A 63 -13.29 -6.12 15.20
N PRO A 64 -14.42 -5.51 15.60
CA PRO A 64 -15.52 -5.23 14.68
C PRO A 64 -15.11 -4.15 13.66
N VAL A 65 -15.42 -4.38 12.39
CA VAL A 65 -15.10 -3.50 11.26
C VAL A 65 -16.33 -3.36 10.37
N ASN A 66 -16.76 -2.13 10.09
CA ASN A 66 -17.84 -1.87 9.14
C ASN A 66 -17.24 -1.52 7.78
N LEU A 67 -17.45 -2.42 6.81
CA LEU A 67 -16.83 -2.39 5.49
C LEU A 67 -17.89 -2.11 4.40
N TYR A 68 -17.57 -1.23 3.47
CA TYR A 68 -18.39 -0.92 2.30
C TYR A 68 -17.50 -0.87 1.06
N ALA A 69 -17.98 -1.36 -0.08
CA ALA A 69 -17.19 -1.48 -1.30
C ALA A 69 -18.05 -1.38 -2.55
N GLY A 70 -17.49 -0.91 -3.66
CA GLY A 70 -18.13 -0.93 -4.98
C GLY A 70 -17.78 0.28 -5.85
N LEU A 71 -18.54 0.44 -6.95
CA LEU A 71 -18.32 1.48 -7.97
C LEU A 71 -19.25 2.69 -7.78
N LEU A 72 -18.73 3.90 -8.01
CA LEU A 72 -19.51 5.13 -8.08
C LEU A 72 -19.18 5.94 -9.35
N PRO A 73 -20.19 6.51 -10.05
CA PRO A 73 -19.97 7.35 -11.22
C PRO A 73 -19.02 8.51 -10.94
N SER A 74 -18.04 8.68 -11.82
CA SER A 74 -16.97 9.66 -11.69
C SER A 74 -16.83 10.61 -12.87
N ASP A 75 -17.42 10.31 -14.04
CA ASP A 75 -17.39 11.21 -15.20
C ASP A 75 -17.89 12.63 -14.86
N PRO A 76 -17.04 13.68 -14.96
CA PRO A 76 -17.45 15.05 -14.75
C PRO A 76 -18.24 15.64 -15.95
N GLY A 77 -18.37 14.89 -17.05
CA GLY A 77 -19.06 15.28 -18.27
C GLY A 77 -18.19 16.13 -19.22
N GLU A 78 -18.79 16.51 -20.35
CA GLU A 78 -18.09 17.18 -21.47
C GLU A 78 -17.35 18.48 -21.05
N ALA A 79 -17.88 19.21 -20.06
CA ALA A 79 -17.27 20.43 -19.54
C ALA A 79 -16.12 20.19 -18.53
N GLY A 80 -15.94 18.96 -18.04
CA GLY A 80 -14.90 18.57 -17.08
C GLY A 80 -13.74 17.76 -17.66
N GLY A 81 -13.74 17.52 -18.98
CA GLY A 81 -12.61 16.88 -19.68
C GLY A 81 -12.47 15.37 -19.50
N GLY A 82 -13.53 14.65 -19.08
CA GLY A 82 -13.49 13.19 -18.93
C GLY A 82 -13.59 12.44 -20.27
N GLY A 83 -12.54 11.70 -20.64
CA GLY A 83 -12.51 10.64 -21.67
C GLY A 83 -12.87 11.02 -23.13
N GLU A 84 -11.96 10.78 -24.08
CA GLU A 84 -12.24 11.07 -25.50
C GLU A 84 -13.35 10.18 -26.10
N GLY A 85 -14.54 10.73 -26.31
CA GLY A 85 -15.62 10.15 -27.11
C GLY A 85 -16.90 9.82 -26.33
N SER A 86 -17.90 9.28 -27.03
CA SER A 86 -19.25 9.05 -26.47
C SER A 86 -19.27 8.10 -25.27
N THR A 87 -18.32 7.18 -25.18
CA THR A 87 -18.15 6.17 -24.12
C THR A 87 -17.16 6.57 -23.02
N GLY A 88 -16.55 7.76 -23.06
CA GLY A 88 -15.78 8.26 -21.90
C GLY A 88 -16.64 8.45 -20.63
N ARG A 89 -17.96 8.57 -20.83
CA ARG A 89 -18.97 8.99 -19.85
C ARG A 89 -19.37 7.94 -18.82
N ASP A 90 -19.05 6.67 -19.07
CA ASP A 90 -19.40 5.55 -18.18
C ASP A 90 -18.31 5.25 -17.13
N ALA A 91 -17.36 6.18 -16.94
CA ALA A 91 -16.22 6.04 -16.03
C ALA A 91 -16.63 6.09 -14.56
N GLU A 92 -16.20 5.08 -13.80
CA GLU A 92 -16.50 4.92 -12.37
C GLU A 92 -15.22 4.68 -11.59
N LEU A 93 -15.11 5.31 -10.43
CA LEU A 93 -14.08 4.97 -9.45
C LEU A 93 -14.66 3.95 -8.46
N TYR A 94 -13.91 2.87 -8.28
CA TYR A 94 -14.13 1.87 -7.26
C TYR A 94 -13.55 2.36 -5.93
N PHE A 95 -14.23 2.05 -4.83
CA PHE A 95 -13.75 2.33 -3.49
C PHE A 95 -13.88 1.14 -2.54
N LEU A 96 -13.02 1.10 -1.53
CA LEU A 96 -13.14 0.29 -0.33
C LEU A 96 -13.14 1.23 0.88
N MET A 97 -14.27 1.35 1.58
CA MET A 97 -14.41 2.17 2.77
C MET A 97 -14.45 1.32 4.05
N VAL A 98 -13.50 1.59 4.93
CA VAL A 98 -13.38 1.02 6.28
C VAL A 98 -13.78 2.11 7.28
N LYS A 99 -14.91 1.98 7.98
CA LYS A 99 -15.35 3.01 8.94
C LYS A 99 -14.53 2.99 10.23
N ALA A 100 -14.35 4.18 10.82
CA ALA A 100 -13.60 4.39 12.05
C ALA A 100 -14.03 3.43 13.18
N ARG A 101 -13.07 2.68 13.75
CA ARG A 101 -13.34 1.73 14.84
C ARG A 101 -13.50 2.40 16.20
N ARG A 102 -12.90 3.58 16.41
CA ARG A 102 -13.10 4.43 17.60
C ARG A 102 -13.36 5.88 17.21
N SER A 103 -14.08 6.59 18.08
CA SER A 103 -14.22 8.05 18.00
C SER A 103 -13.40 8.71 19.11
N ALA A 104 -12.45 9.55 18.73
CA ALA A 104 -11.57 10.30 19.63
C ALA A 104 -11.77 11.80 19.40
N GLY A 105 -12.87 12.34 19.95
CA GLY A 105 -13.32 13.71 19.74
C GLY A 105 -13.90 13.93 18.34
N ARG A 106 -13.17 14.63 17.47
CA ARG A 106 -13.61 14.95 16.11
C ARG A 106 -13.56 13.71 15.21
N GLN A 107 -14.61 13.47 14.44
CA GLN A 107 -14.64 12.40 13.43
C GLN A 107 -13.83 12.81 12.19
N ARG A 108 -13.15 11.82 11.60
CA ARG A 108 -12.09 12.00 10.59
C ARG A 108 -12.35 11.12 9.38
N LEU A 109 -12.01 11.64 8.20
CA LEU A 109 -12.09 10.95 6.92
C LEU A 109 -10.69 10.98 6.28
N VAL A 110 -10.16 9.82 5.92
CA VAL A 110 -8.95 9.68 5.11
C VAL A 110 -9.36 9.16 3.74
N LEU A 111 -8.96 9.85 2.68
CA LEU A 111 -9.01 9.32 1.31
C LEU A 111 -7.59 8.82 0.99
N TRP A 112 -7.44 7.55 0.63
CA TRP A 112 -6.14 6.92 0.34
C TRP A 112 -5.97 6.61 -1.15
N PHE A 113 -4.78 6.92 -1.66
CA PHE A 113 -4.36 6.71 -3.05
C PHE A 113 -2.96 6.08 -3.11
N ASN A 114 -2.82 4.86 -3.67
CA ASN A 114 -1.51 4.37 -4.11
C ASN A 114 -1.12 5.01 -5.47
N GLY A 115 0.14 4.80 -5.89
CA GLY A 115 0.76 5.56 -6.99
C GLY A 115 0.71 4.89 -8.38
N GLY A 116 1.87 4.44 -8.84
CA GLY A 116 2.10 3.92 -10.20
C GLY A 116 2.78 4.93 -11.14
N PRO A 117 2.08 5.60 -12.06
CA PRO A 117 0.63 5.78 -12.11
C PRO A 117 -0.19 4.55 -12.53
N GLY A 118 -1.29 4.32 -11.82
CA GLY A 118 -2.28 3.28 -12.11
C GLY A 118 -2.18 2.04 -11.23
N CYS A 119 -1.59 2.15 -10.03
CA CYS A 119 -1.57 1.10 -9.01
C CYS A 119 -2.79 1.17 -8.08
N SER A 120 -3.24 0.01 -7.63
CA SER A 120 -4.50 -0.24 -6.93
C SER A 120 -4.43 0.19 -5.47
N SER A 121 -5.42 0.92 -4.97
CA SER A 121 -5.44 1.34 -3.56
C SER A 121 -5.77 0.20 -2.58
N PHE A 122 -5.97 -1.02 -3.10
CA PHE A 122 -5.94 -2.25 -2.30
C PHE A 122 -4.56 -2.56 -1.70
N ASP A 123 -3.48 -2.04 -2.26
CA ASP A 123 -2.13 -2.24 -1.72
C ASP A 123 -2.05 -1.57 -0.33
N GLY A 124 -2.51 -0.31 -0.29
CA GLY A 124 -2.83 0.42 0.93
C GLY A 124 -3.73 -0.35 1.92
N ALA A 125 -4.76 -1.03 1.42
CA ALA A 125 -5.78 -1.69 2.25
C ALA A 125 -5.38 -3.06 2.80
N LEU A 126 -4.60 -3.85 2.04
CA LEU A 126 -4.30 -5.25 2.30
C LEU A 126 -2.82 -5.53 2.63
N MET A 127 -1.91 -4.58 2.41
CA MET A 127 -0.48 -4.72 2.67
C MET A 127 0.08 -3.62 3.58
N GLU A 128 -0.52 -2.42 3.59
CA GLU A 128 0.01 -1.25 4.32
C GLU A 128 -0.84 -0.74 5.50
N ILE A 129 -1.65 0.31 5.30
CA ILE A 129 -2.28 1.13 6.33
C ILE A 129 -3.71 0.70 6.66
N GLY A 130 -4.28 -0.23 5.89
CA GLY A 130 -5.54 -0.91 6.22
C GLY A 130 -5.36 -2.04 7.24
N PRO A 131 -6.45 -2.49 7.87
CA PRO A 131 -6.43 -3.49 8.93
C PRO A 131 -6.29 -4.93 8.43
N PHE A 132 -6.23 -5.17 7.13
CA PHE A 132 -6.24 -6.51 6.55
C PHE A 132 -4.82 -6.95 6.20
N ARG A 133 -4.54 -8.25 6.34
CA ARG A 133 -3.40 -8.94 5.70
C ARG A 133 -3.86 -10.29 5.18
N THR A 134 -3.19 -10.79 4.16
CA THR A 134 -3.44 -12.13 3.61
C THR A 134 -2.96 -13.24 4.54
N VAL A 135 -3.55 -14.43 4.36
CA VAL A 135 -3.14 -15.70 4.95
C VAL A 135 -2.92 -16.68 3.78
N PRO A 136 -1.68 -17.16 3.56
CA PRO A 136 -1.36 -18.11 2.50
C PRO A 136 -2.23 -19.37 2.56
N ALA A 137 -2.55 -19.93 1.38
CA ALA A 137 -3.57 -20.97 1.26
C ALA A 137 -3.25 -22.26 2.04
N ASP A 138 -1.97 -22.59 2.19
CA ASP A 138 -1.44 -23.72 2.96
C ASP A 138 -1.56 -23.55 4.49
N GLN A 139 -1.78 -22.33 4.96
CA GLN A 139 -2.02 -21.98 6.36
C GLN A 139 -3.52 -21.88 6.71
N THR A 140 -4.41 -22.09 5.74
CA THR A 140 -5.88 -22.07 5.93
C THR A 140 -6.48 -23.47 5.99
N THR A 141 -7.62 -23.60 6.66
CA THR A 141 -8.40 -24.85 6.64
C THR A 141 -9.27 -25.00 5.38
N SER A 142 -9.42 -23.94 4.57
CA SER A 142 -10.19 -23.97 3.32
C SER A 142 -9.35 -24.30 2.09
N GLY A 143 -8.02 -24.23 2.18
CA GLY A 143 -7.11 -24.40 1.04
C GLY A 143 -7.16 -23.23 0.04
N LYS A 144 -7.55 -22.03 0.49
CA LYS A 144 -7.63 -20.79 -0.30
C LYS A 144 -6.87 -19.68 0.42
N VAL A 145 -6.45 -18.64 -0.29
CA VAL A 145 -5.99 -17.41 0.38
C VAL A 145 -7.18 -16.75 1.09
N GLU A 146 -6.96 -16.39 2.35
CA GLU A 146 -7.95 -15.73 3.23
C GLU A 146 -7.37 -14.41 3.78
N LEU A 147 -8.18 -13.63 4.49
CA LEU A 147 -7.72 -12.45 5.24
C LEU A 147 -7.73 -12.70 6.75
N LYS A 148 -6.79 -12.03 7.43
CA LYS A 148 -6.77 -11.79 8.89
C LYS A 148 -6.82 -10.29 9.16
N LEU A 149 -7.28 -9.92 10.35
CA LEU A 149 -7.15 -8.54 10.86
C LEU A 149 -5.82 -8.36 11.59
N VAL A 150 -5.21 -7.19 11.47
CA VAL A 150 -3.97 -6.78 12.14
C VAL A 150 -4.12 -5.45 12.86
N GLU A 151 -3.27 -5.19 13.86
CA GLU A 151 -3.19 -3.90 14.55
C GLU A 151 -2.30 -2.89 13.80
N GLY A 152 -2.43 -1.61 14.13
CA GLY A 152 -1.68 -0.51 13.49
C GLY A 152 -2.38 0.13 12.29
N GLY A 153 -3.48 -0.47 11.80
CA GLY A 153 -4.31 0.12 10.75
C GLY A 153 -4.84 1.51 11.11
N TRP A 154 -4.93 2.40 10.11
CA TRP A 154 -5.32 3.80 10.25
C TRP A 154 -6.82 3.98 10.53
N GLU A 155 -7.63 2.93 10.29
CA GLU A 155 -9.07 2.90 10.56
C GLU A 155 -9.41 2.91 12.05
N GLU A 156 -8.42 2.71 12.94
CA GLU A 156 -8.63 2.75 14.38
C GLU A 156 -9.21 4.11 14.85
N PHE A 157 -8.87 5.21 14.15
CA PHE A 157 -9.30 6.59 14.51
C PHE A 157 -9.84 7.45 13.36
N ALA A 158 -9.97 6.91 12.14
CA ALA A 158 -10.55 7.59 10.99
C ALA A 158 -11.37 6.62 10.13
N THR A 159 -12.36 7.13 9.40
CA THR A 159 -12.94 6.36 8.29
C THR A 159 -11.96 6.46 7.12
N VAL A 160 -11.44 5.34 6.63
CA VAL A 160 -10.50 5.30 5.50
C VAL A 160 -11.25 4.86 4.26
N VAL A 161 -11.11 5.61 3.16
CA VAL A 161 -11.65 5.26 1.84
C VAL A 161 -10.47 5.09 0.89
N PHE A 162 -10.13 3.85 0.58
CA PHE A 162 -9.17 3.48 -0.45
C PHE A 162 -9.85 3.64 -1.81
N ILE A 163 -9.27 4.41 -2.73
CA ILE A 163 -9.88 4.74 -4.03
C ILE A 163 -8.96 4.28 -5.16
N ASP A 164 -9.40 3.35 -5.99
CA ASP A 164 -8.67 2.93 -7.19
C ASP A 164 -8.78 4.03 -8.25
N GLN A 165 -7.70 4.76 -8.54
CA GLN A 165 -7.75 5.88 -9.49
C GLN A 165 -6.42 6.04 -10.24
N PRO A 166 -6.42 6.60 -11.46
CA PRO A 166 -7.57 7.08 -12.25
C PRO A 166 -8.41 5.91 -12.83
N PRO A 167 -9.54 6.17 -13.51
CA PRO A 167 -10.41 5.11 -14.04
C PRO A 167 -9.66 4.07 -14.88
N GLY A 168 -9.95 2.78 -14.66
CA GLY A 168 -9.23 1.64 -15.25
C GLY A 168 -8.17 1.01 -14.34
N THR A 169 -7.76 1.68 -13.26
CA THR A 169 -6.92 1.16 -12.16
C THR A 169 -7.66 0.09 -11.35
N GLY A 170 -6.98 -0.88 -10.74
CA GLY A 170 -7.58 -1.87 -9.81
C GLY A 170 -8.92 -2.45 -10.29
N PHE A 171 -10.00 -2.24 -9.53
CA PHE A 171 -11.38 -2.56 -9.95
C PHE A 171 -12.13 -1.41 -10.64
N SER A 172 -11.61 -0.19 -10.63
CA SER A 172 -12.23 0.97 -11.31
C SER A 172 -12.46 0.71 -12.79
N TYR A 173 -13.62 1.17 -13.26
CA TYR A 173 -14.14 0.87 -14.58
C TYR A 173 -13.98 2.07 -15.53
N VAL A 174 -13.50 1.78 -16.75
CA VAL A 174 -13.43 2.75 -17.83
C VAL A 174 -13.59 2.02 -19.18
N PRO A 175 -14.38 2.54 -20.12
CA PRO A 175 -14.38 2.02 -21.49
C PRO A 175 -13.05 2.28 -22.22
N THR A 176 -12.81 1.54 -23.31
CA THR A 176 -11.52 1.44 -24.02
C THR A 176 -10.85 2.77 -24.40
N ASN A 177 -11.62 3.86 -24.51
CA ASN A 177 -11.22 5.20 -24.90
C ASN A 177 -11.37 6.27 -23.79
N GLY A 178 -11.85 5.89 -22.60
CA GLY A 178 -12.10 6.82 -21.49
C GLY A 178 -10.89 7.07 -20.56
N TYR A 179 -9.73 6.50 -20.86
CA TYR A 179 -8.51 6.68 -20.06
C TYR A 179 -8.09 8.15 -20.01
N LEU A 180 -7.54 8.57 -18.86
CA LEU A 180 -7.11 9.94 -18.65
C LEU A 180 -5.68 10.15 -19.17
N HIS A 181 -5.37 11.38 -19.56
CA HIS A 181 -4.09 11.80 -20.14
C HIS A 181 -3.35 12.82 -19.24
N GLU A 182 -4.07 13.62 -18.45
CA GLU A 182 -3.55 14.71 -17.62
C GLU A 182 -4.18 14.71 -16.20
N LEU A 183 -3.48 15.29 -15.21
CA LEU A 183 -3.87 15.22 -13.79
C LEU A 183 -5.10 16.08 -13.42
N ASP A 184 -5.35 17.16 -14.15
CA ASP A 184 -6.57 17.96 -13.98
C ASP A 184 -7.83 17.14 -14.25
N GLN A 185 -7.79 16.22 -15.22
CA GLN A 185 -8.90 15.30 -15.50
C GLN A 185 -9.14 14.40 -14.27
N GLY A 186 -8.09 13.82 -13.70
CA GLY A 186 -8.17 13.00 -12.48
C GLY A 186 -8.80 13.77 -11.31
N SER A 187 -8.46 15.06 -11.19
CA SER A 187 -9.02 15.96 -10.18
C SER A 187 -10.54 16.18 -10.37
N GLN A 188 -11.02 16.34 -11.59
CA GLN A 188 -12.46 16.45 -11.89
C GLN A 188 -13.21 15.14 -11.66
N HIS A 189 -12.59 13.99 -11.98
CA HIS A 189 -13.15 12.67 -11.66
C HIS A 189 -13.29 12.45 -10.15
N LEU A 190 -12.27 12.81 -9.35
CA LEU A 190 -12.35 12.73 -7.89
C LEU A 190 -13.42 13.67 -7.31
N ILE A 191 -13.49 14.92 -7.78
CA ILE A 191 -14.52 15.87 -7.35
C ILE A 191 -15.94 15.33 -7.61
N THR A 192 -16.15 14.65 -8.74
CA THR A 192 -17.46 14.06 -9.09
C THR A 192 -17.76 12.79 -8.30
N PHE A 193 -16.76 11.90 -8.13
CA PHE A 193 -16.86 10.76 -7.22
C PHE A 193 -17.24 11.21 -5.80
N LEU A 194 -16.58 12.24 -5.24
CA LEU A 194 -16.89 12.75 -3.90
C LEU A 194 -18.28 13.38 -3.80
N LYS A 195 -18.75 14.10 -4.83
CA LYS A 195 -20.14 14.57 -4.91
C LYS A 195 -21.15 13.42 -4.86
N ASN A 196 -20.81 12.24 -5.40
CA ASN A 196 -21.67 11.05 -5.40
C ASN A 196 -21.54 10.23 -4.10
N LEU A 197 -20.33 10.03 -3.60
CA LEU A 197 -20.05 9.42 -2.28
C LEU A 197 -20.82 10.15 -1.17
N TYR A 198 -20.85 11.49 -1.19
CA TYR A 198 -21.58 12.33 -0.24
C TYR A 198 -23.11 12.39 -0.49
N LYS A 199 -23.65 11.78 -1.54
CA LYS A 199 -25.10 11.51 -1.68
C LYS A 199 -25.45 10.16 -1.02
N VAL A 200 -24.60 9.15 -1.21
CA VAL A 200 -24.78 7.79 -0.68
C VAL A 200 -24.52 7.72 0.83
N PHE A 201 -23.41 8.32 1.28
CA PHE A 201 -22.97 8.38 2.67
C PHE A 201 -22.97 9.83 3.17
N PRO A 202 -24.16 10.43 3.41
CA PRO A 202 -24.27 11.82 3.84
C PRO A 202 -23.63 12.08 5.22
N GLU A 203 -23.37 11.05 6.03
CA GLU A 203 -22.66 11.15 7.31
C GLU A 203 -21.18 11.53 7.16
N LEU A 204 -20.60 11.45 5.95
CA LEU A 204 -19.22 11.86 5.68
C LEU A 204 -19.07 13.38 5.50
N LYS A 205 -20.18 14.14 5.41
CA LYS A 205 -20.15 15.60 5.26
C LYS A 205 -19.71 16.28 6.56
N GLY A 206 -18.79 17.23 6.44
CA GLY A 206 -18.25 18.02 7.54
C GLY A 206 -17.16 17.33 8.36
N LEU A 207 -16.85 16.05 8.09
CA LEU A 207 -15.75 15.34 8.74
C LEU A 207 -14.40 16.01 8.42
N ASP A 208 -13.46 15.97 9.37
CA ASP A 208 -12.11 16.46 9.11
C ASP A 208 -11.43 15.53 8.11
N THR A 209 -11.27 16.02 6.88
CA THR A 209 -10.88 15.22 5.72
C THR A 209 -9.40 15.39 5.42
N TYR A 210 -8.72 14.28 5.14
CA TYR A 210 -7.30 14.23 4.81
C TYR A 210 -7.11 13.48 3.49
N LEU A 211 -6.28 14.01 2.59
CA LEU A 211 -5.87 13.32 1.36
C LEU A 211 -4.52 12.65 1.61
N CYS A 212 -4.51 11.33 1.61
CA CYS A 212 -3.35 10.52 1.98
C CYS A 212 -2.95 9.57 0.85
N GLY A 213 -1.69 9.15 0.82
CA GLY A 213 -1.22 8.20 -0.17
C GLY A 213 0.29 8.18 -0.29
N GLU A 214 0.79 7.49 -1.31
CA GLU A 214 2.22 7.27 -1.51
C GLU A 214 2.67 7.30 -2.97
N SER A 215 3.98 7.31 -3.20
CA SER A 215 4.58 7.11 -4.52
C SER A 215 4.12 8.19 -5.52
N PHE A 216 3.63 7.82 -6.70
CA PHE A 216 3.05 8.75 -7.68
C PHE A 216 1.82 9.53 -7.15
N ALA A 217 1.22 9.17 -6.00
CA ALA A 217 0.27 10.04 -5.32
C ALA A 217 0.88 11.36 -4.81
N GLY A 218 2.22 11.47 -4.78
CA GLY A 218 2.92 12.76 -4.70
C GLY A 218 2.54 13.73 -5.83
N GLN A 219 2.16 13.23 -7.01
CA GLN A 219 1.57 14.03 -8.08
C GLN A 219 0.06 14.21 -7.90
N TYR A 220 -0.68 13.12 -7.63
CA TYR A 220 -2.14 13.17 -7.51
C TYR A 220 -2.61 14.13 -6.38
N ILE A 221 -2.04 14.01 -5.18
CA ILE A 221 -2.58 14.62 -3.97
C ILE A 221 -2.52 16.16 -3.99
N PRO A 222 -1.44 16.84 -4.42
CA PRO A 222 -1.43 18.30 -4.51
C PRO A 222 -2.37 18.85 -5.60
N TYR A 223 -2.50 18.19 -6.75
CA TYR A 223 -3.52 18.54 -7.77
C TYR A 223 -4.93 18.41 -7.21
N PHE A 224 -5.24 17.28 -6.56
CA PHE A 224 -6.53 17.07 -5.90
C PHE A 224 -6.80 18.11 -4.82
N ALA A 225 -5.81 18.44 -3.99
CA ALA A 225 -5.93 19.43 -2.93
C ALA A 225 -6.18 20.84 -3.47
N ASP A 226 -5.43 21.29 -4.47
CA ASP A 226 -5.63 22.59 -5.13
C ASP A 226 -7.03 22.69 -5.77
N ALA A 227 -7.44 21.68 -6.53
CA ALA A 227 -8.76 21.61 -7.16
C ALA A 227 -9.89 21.61 -6.12
N LEU A 228 -9.73 20.91 -4.99
CA LEU A 228 -10.69 20.83 -3.89
C LEU A 228 -10.69 22.06 -2.97
N ILE A 229 -9.59 22.83 -2.90
CA ILE A 229 -9.56 24.17 -2.27
C ILE A 229 -10.35 25.17 -3.13
N LYS A 230 -10.16 25.13 -4.45
CA LYS A 230 -10.83 26.03 -5.42
C LYS A 230 -12.31 25.70 -5.59
N ASN A 231 -12.67 24.42 -5.65
CA ASN A 231 -14.03 23.95 -5.97
C ASN A 231 -14.51 22.81 -5.02
N PRO A 232 -14.61 23.05 -3.70
CA PRO A 232 -14.99 22.02 -2.73
C PRO A 232 -16.43 21.50 -2.96
N PRO A 233 -16.66 20.17 -2.96
CA PRO A 233 -17.99 19.58 -2.85
C PRO A 233 -18.73 20.06 -1.58
N GLN A 234 -20.06 20.13 -1.63
CA GLN A 234 -20.84 20.60 -0.48
C GLN A 234 -20.63 19.71 0.76
N GLY A 235 -20.05 20.28 1.81
CA GLY A 235 -19.71 19.58 3.04
C GLY A 235 -18.29 18.99 3.06
N PHE A 236 -17.47 19.19 2.03
CA PHE A 236 -16.05 18.87 2.08
C PHE A 236 -15.31 19.79 3.05
N ASN A 237 -14.40 19.24 3.86
CA ASN A 237 -13.74 19.93 4.96
C ASN A 237 -12.28 19.43 5.12
N MET A 238 -11.40 19.84 4.19
CA MET A 238 -10.00 19.43 4.21
C MET A 238 -9.25 20.03 5.40
N LYS A 239 -8.43 19.22 6.07
CA LYS A 239 -7.53 19.62 7.16
C LYS A 239 -6.06 19.40 6.85
N GLY A 240 -5.74 18.34 6.11
CA GLY A 240 -4.36 18.10 5.72
C GLY A 240 -4.19 17.18 4.52
N ILE A 241 -2.96 17.09 4.04
CA ILE A 241 -2.51 16.08 3.08
C ILE A 241 -1.32 15.31 3.66
N ALA A 242 -1.23 14.01 3.39
CA ALA A 242 -0.11 13.16 3.83
C ALA A 242 0.44 12.34 2.67
N ILE A 243 1.72 12.53 2.33
CA ILE A 243 2.37 11.90 1.18
C ILE A 243 3.56 11.08 1.68
N GLY A 244 3.48 9.76 1.54
CA GLY A 244 4.59 8.83 1.77
C GLY A 244 5.44 8.68 0.53
N ASN A 245 6.76 8.74 0.66
CA ASN A 245 7.73 8.38 -0.39
C ASN A 245 7.31 8.90 -1.78
N GLY A 246 6.97 10.19 -1.85
CA GLY A 246 6.22 10.74 -2.98
C GLY A 246 7.11 11.14 -4.16
N TRP A 247 6.64 10.94 -5.39
CA TRP A 247 7.18 11.64 -6.56
C TRP A 247 6.48 13.00 -6.70
N ILE A 248 7.19 14.09 -6.43
CA ILE A 248 6.62 15.45 -6.26
C ILE A 248 7.43 16.48 -7.07
N ASP A 249 8.76 16.52 -6.88
CA ASP A 249 9.68 17.50 -7.45
C ASP A 249 10.82 16.81 -8.22
N PRO A 250 10.71 16.61 -9.54
CA PRO A 250 11.74 15.96 -10.33
C PRO A 250 13.09 16.70 -10.28
N ILE A 251 13.07 18.04 -10.18
CA ILE A 251 14.27 18.89 -10.23
C ILE A 251 15.15 18.71 -8.97
N ARG A 252 14.59 18.18 -7.88
CA ARG A 252 15.31 17.83 -6.65
C ARG A 252 15.42 16.32 -6.41
N GLN A 253 14.46 15.53 -6.89
CA GLN A 253 14.49 14.07 -6.70
C GLN A 253 15.45 13.35 -7.66
N TYR A 254 15.67 13.82 -8.89
CA TYR A 254 16.65 13.20 -9.79
C TYR A 254 18.12 13.33 -9.31
N PRO A 255 18.62 14.51 -8.87
CA PRO A 255 19.96 14.60 -8.27
C PRO A 255 20.13 13.77 -7.00
N ALA A 256 19.08 13.71 -6.16
CA ALA A 256 19.12 13.03 -4.88
C ALA A 256 19.40 11.52 -4.96
N TYR A 257 19.18 10.85 -6.10
CA TYR A 257 19.65 9.47 -6.33
C TYR A 257 21.15 9.33 -6.09
N ALA A 258 21.96 10.31 -6.53
CA ALA A 258 23.41 10.28 -6.34
C ALA A 258 23.80 10.54 -4.87
N HIS A 259 23.21 11.57 -4.25
CA HIS A 259 23.44 11.90 -2.85
C HIS A 259 23.04 10.74 -1.91
N PHE A 260 21.92 10.07 -2.20
CA PHE A 260 21.47 8.88 -1.47
C PHE A 260 22.43 7.70 -1.69
N ALA A 261 22.87 7.44 -2.94
CA ALA A 261 23.79 6.34 -3.24
C ALA A 261 25.14 6.48 -2.51
N TYR A 262 25.68 7.71 -2.40
CA TYR A 262 26.90 7.97 -1.64
C TYR A 262 26.67 7.93 -0.11
N GLU A 263 25.60 8.53 0.43
CA GLU A 263 25.34 8.51 1.89
C GLU A 263 24.98 7.10 2.42
N LYS A 264 24.34 6.26 1.61
CA LYS A 264 24.10 4.84 1.90
C LYS A 264 25.33 3.95 1.67
N GLY A 265 26.38 4.46 1.05
CA GLY A 265 27.56 3.67 0.67
C GLY A 265 27.27 2.61 -0.40
N LEU A 266 26.21 2.78 -1.20
CA LEU A 266 25.90 1.91 -2.34
C LEU A 266 26.96 2.04 -3.42
N LEU A 267 27.41 3.27 -3.68
CA LEU A 267 28.53 3.58 -4.54
C LEU A 267 29.62 4.30 -3.75
N LYS A 268 30.85 4.17 -4.22
CA LYS A 268 32.02 4.86 -3.66
C LYS A 268 32.49 5.95 -4.62
N GLU A 269 32.66 7.17 -4.12
CA GLU A 269 33.29 8.28 -4.84
C GLU A 269 34.63 7.87 -5.49
N GLY A 270 34.87 8.33 -6.72
CA GLY A 270 36.08 7.99 -7.48
C GLY A 270 36.19 6.50 -7.89
N SER A 271 35.08 5.76 -7.88
CA SER A 271 34.97 4.44 -8.53
C SER A 271 34.46 4.56 -9.96
N LYS A 272 34.67 3.53 -10.79
CA LYS A 272 34.17 3.50 -12.18
C LYS A 272 32.65 3.57 -12.33
N ASP A 273 31.92 3.30 -11.25
CA ASP A 273 30.47 3.35 -11.23
C ASP A 273 29.97 4.72 -10.72
N ALA A 274 30.74 5.38 -9.84
CA ALA A 274 30.60 6.80 -9.56
C ALA A 274 30.88 7.67 -10.80
N GLU A 275 31.95 7.38 -11.56
CA GLU A 275 32.26 8.05 -12.84
C GLU A 275 31.07 8.02 -13.83
N LYS A 276 30.38 6.87 -13.94
CA LYS A 276 29.15 6.74 -14.76
C LYS A 276 27.98 7.53 -14.18
N LEU A 277 27.78 7.47 -12.87
CA LEU A 277 26.70 8.19 -12.19
C LEU A 277 26.87 9.70 -12.39
N GLU A 278 28.09 10.22 -12.26
CA GLU A 278 28.44 11.62 -12.47
C GLU A 278 28.26 12.05 -13.94
N GLU A 279 28.60 11.21 -14.92
CA GLU A 279 28.30 11.43 -16.34
C GLU A 279 26.79 11.58 -16.59
N ARG A 280 25.99 10.66 -16.04
CA ARG A 280 24.52 10.65 -16.24
C ARG A 280 23.83 11.78 -15.48
N LEU A 281 24.29 12.09 -14.27
CA LEU A 281 23.82 13.22 -13.48
C LEU A 281 24.11 14.56 -14.20
N SER A 282 25.31 14.71 -14.78
CA SER A 282 25.66 15.92 -15.54
C SER A 282 24.69 16.13 -16.72
N ARG A 283 24.45 15.10 -17.55
CA ARG A 283 23.46 15.19 -18.65
C ARG A 283 22.03 15.42 -18.18
N CYS A 284 21.67 14.90 -17.01
CA CYS A 284 20.37 15.19 -16.39
C CYS A 284 20.27 16.67 -15.98
N MET A 285 21.31 17.23 -15.36
CA MET A 285 21.38 18.63 -14.97
C MET A 285 21.32 19.56 -16.20
N GLU A 286 22.07 19.26 -17.26
CA GLU A 286 22.01 19.97 -18.55
C GLU A 286 20.59 19.99 -19.15
N GLU A 287 19.85 18.88 -19.13
CA GLU A 287 18.45 18.86 -19.59
C GLU A 287 17.51 19.60 -18.63
N MET A 288 17.81 19.61 -17.32
CA MET A 288 17.01 20.33 -16.31
C MET A 288 17.15 21.85 -16.38
N GLU A 289 18.28 22.40 -16.86
CA GLU A 289 18.44 23.85 -17.10
C GLU A 289 17.40 24.43 -18.05
N ARG A 290 16.70 23.59 -18.82
CA ARG A 290 15.65 23.96 -19.78
C ARG A 290 14.31 24.29 -19.09
N TYR A 291 14.12 23.88 -17.83
CA TYR A 291 12.87 24.05 -17.07
C TYR A 291 13.01 25.17 -16.02
N THR A 292 13.20 26.40 -16.50
CA THR A 292 13.42 27.59 -15.65
C THR A 292 12.14 28.14 -15.00
N ASP A 293 10.96 27.80 -15.54
CA ASP A 293 9.65 28.10 -14.96
C ASP A 293 9.06 26.85 -14.30
N PRO A 294 8.89 26.83 -12.95
CA PRO A 294 8.27 25.71 -12.24
C PRO A 294 6.86 25.35 -12.73
N MET A 295 6.11 26.28 -13.31
CA MET A 295 4.78 26.02 -13.87
C MET A 295 4.82 25.26 -15.21
N ASN A 296 6.00 25.05 -15.79
CA ASN A 296 6.24 24.31 -17.02
C ASN A 296 7.24 23.14 -16.84
N THR A 297 7.54 22.75 -15.60
CA THR A 297 8.43 21.61 -15.29
C THR A 297 7.69 20.27 -15.52
N PRO A 298 8.12 19.42 -16.46
CA PRO A 298 7.46 18.15 -16.70
C PRO A 298 7.69 17.16 -15.54
N ILE A 299 6.66 16.37 -15.23
CA ILE A 299 6.70 15.38 -14.14
C ILE A 299 7.77 14.30 -14.35
N ASN A 300 8.11 13.98 -15.60
CA ASN A 300 9.12 12.99 -15.96
C ASN A 300 10.14 13.61 -16.93
N ILE A 301 11.43 13.51 -16.60
CA ILE A 301 12.53 13.99 -17.45
C ILE A 301 13.29 12.77 -17.97
N GLY A 302 13.06 12.40 -19.23
CA GLY A 302 13.47 11.11 -19.79
C GLY A 302 14.98 10.83 -19.70
N VAL A 303 15.82 11.85 -19.85
CA VAL A 303 17.29 11.73 -19.70
C VAL A 303 17.68 11.38 -18.26
N CYS A 304 16.97 11.95 -17.29
CA CYS A 304 17.27 11.82 -15.86
C CYS A 304 16.93 10.46 -15.25
N GLN A 305 16.05 9.67 -15.88
CA GLN A 305 15.81 8.28 -15.44
C GLN A 305 17.12 7.47 -15.42
N SER A 306 18.04 7.76 -16.35
CA SER A 306 19.34 7.09 -16.43
C SER A 306 20.24 7.29 -15.22
N VAL A 307 19.98 8.28 -14.36
CA VAL A 307 20.69 8.50 -13.09
C VAL A 307 20.39 7.36 -12.10
N MET A 308 19.12 6.96 -11.95
CA MET A 308 18.74 5.81 -11.11
C MET A 308 19.28 4.49 -11.69
N ASP A 309 19.29 4.36 -13.02
CA ASP A 309 19.91 3.21 -13.69
C ASP A 309 21.41 3.07 -13.32
N ALA A 310 22.16 4.17 -13.21
CA ALA A 310 23.58 4.10 -12.80
C ALA A 310 23.78 3.72 -11.33
N VAL A 311 22.81 4.02 -10.45
CA VAL A 311 22.83 3.55 -9.05
C VAL A 311 22.55 2.05 -8.96
N THR A 312 21.67 1.51 -9.81
CA THR A 312 21.17 0.13 -9.73
C THR A 312 21.96 -0.87 -10.60
N GLU A 313 22.53 -0.44 -11.72
CA GLU A 313 23.33 -1.28 -12.64
C GLU A 313 24.42 -2.11 -11.94
N PRO A 314 25.26 -1.56 -11.03
CA PRO A 314 26.34 -2.31 -10.37
C PRO A 314 25.86 -3.45 -9.47
N PHE A 315 24.58 -3.42 -9.04
CA PHE A 315 23.97 -4.47 -8.22
C PHE A 315 23.34 -5.61 -9.05
N THR A 316 23.48 -5.56 -10.37
CA THR A 316 22.95 -6.58 -11.26
C THR A 316 23.96 -7.71 -11.46
N GLN A 317 23.70 -8.88 -10.85
CA GLN A 317 24.65 -10.00 -10.72
C GLN A 317 23.99 -11.37 -10.96
N GLU A 318 24.78 -12.39 -11.31
CA GLU A 318 24.29 -13.77 -11.39
C GLU A 318 24.43 -14.50 -10.04
N LEU A 319 23.32 -15.01 -9.51
CA LEU A 319 23.27 -15.85 -8.30
C LEU A 319 22.47 -17.12 -8.60
N ASN A 320 23.01 -18.29 -8.28
CA ASN A 320 22.35 -19.60 -8.42
C ASN A 320 21.74 -19.87 -9.82
N GLY A 321 22.35 -19.32 -10.89
CA GLY A 321 21.86 -19.46 -12.26
C GLY A 321 20.72 -18.51 -12.64
N LYS A 322 20.35 -17.58 -11.76
CA LYS A 322 19.43 -16.47 -12.02
C LYS A 322 20.18 -15.15 -12.07
N ARG A 323 19.71 -14.19 -12.88
CA ARG A 323 20.19 -12.81 -12.85
C ARG A 323 19.35 -12.04 -11.84
N MET A 324 19.99 -11.48 -10.82
CA MET A 324 19.39 -10.69 -9.75
C MET A 324 19.74 -9.21 -9.93
N CYS A 325 18.96 -8.33 -9.30
CA CYS A 325 19.19 -6.89 -9.20
C CYS A 325 18.76 -6.37 -7.82
N MET A 326 19.13 -5.13 -7.49
CA MET A 326 18.60 -4.41 -6.33
C MET A 326 17.08 -4.23 -6.45
N ASN A 327 16.36 -4.29 -5.33
CA ASN A 327 14.97 -3.83 -5.24
C ASN A 327 14.92 -2.30 -5.13
N ILE A 328 14.29 -1.61 -6.09
CA ILE A 328 14.22 -0.13 -6.09
C ILE A 328 13.33 0.46 -4.98
N TYR A 329 12.47 -0.36 -4.36
CA TYR A 329 11.63 0.04 -3.23
C TYR A 329 12.31 -0.16 -1.87
N ASP A 330 13.37 -0.98 -1.80
CA ASP A 330 14.17 -1.21 -0.60
C ASP A 330 15.58 -1.68 -0.96
N VAL A 331 16.58 -0.81 -0.80
CA VAL A 331 17.98 -1.10 -1.17
C VAL A 331 18.64 -2.18 -0.31
N ARG A 332 17.99 -2.65 0.75
CA ARG A 332 18.41 -3.79 1.57
C ARG A 332 18.06 -5.14 0.92
N LEU A 333 17.20 -5.14 -0.11
CA LEU A 333 16.63 -6.32 -0.75
C LEU A 333 17.10 -6.49 -2.21
N GLN A 334 16.92 -7.70 -2.74
CA GLN A 334 17.19 -8.07 -4.13
C GLN A 334 15.99 -8.79 -4.73
N ASP A 335 15.85 -8.70 -6.06
CA ASP A 335 14.79 -9.33 -6.85
C ASP A 335 15.36 -9.88 -8.17
N GLU A 336 14.62 -10.72 -8.88
CA GLU A 336 15.00 -11.29 -10.17
C GLU A 336 14.95 -10.22 -11.28
N TYR A 337 15.98 -10.15 -12.12
CA TYR A 337 16.02 -9.24 -13.26
C TYR A 337 15.08 -9.73 -14.38
N PRO A 338 14.20 -8.89 -14.97
CA PRO A 338 14.17 -7.42 -14.88
C PRO A 338 13.10 -6.85 -13.93
N ALA A 339 12.58 -7.61 -12.97
CA ALA A 339 11.55 -7.13 -12.06
C ALA A 339 12.09 -6.12 -11.04
N CYS A 340 13.27 -6.38 -10.45
CA CYS A 340 14.04 -5.40 -9.65
C CYS A 340 13.24 -4.62 -8.59
N GLY A 341 12.25 -5.28 -7.99
CA GLY A 341 11.28 -4.70 -7.05
C GLY A 341 9.83 -5.01 -7.42
N MET A 342 9.51 -5.27 -8.69
CA MET A 342 8.14 -5.55 -9.14
C MET A 342 7.57 -6.91 -8.71
N ASN A 343 8.34 -7.77 -8.02
CA ASN A 343 7.82 -8.98 -7.35
C ASN A 343 7.64 -8.79 -5.82
N TRP A 344 7.89 -7.59 -5.28
CA TRP A 344 7.80 -7.26 -3.85
C TRP A 344 6.57 -6.37 -3.59
N PRO A 345 5.91 -6.46 -2.41
CA PRO A 345 6.24 -7.30 -1.24
C PRO A 345 5.87 -8.78 -1.42
N PRO A 346 6.39 -9.70 -0.59
CA PRO A 346 6.11 -11.14 -0.71
C PRO A 346 4.61 -11.49 -0.71
N ASP A 347 3.80 -10.80 0.10
CA ASP A 347 2.35 -10.96 0.22
C ASP A 347 1.57 -10.67 -1.09
N LEU A 348 2.20 -10.05 -2.09
CA LEU A 348 1.57 -9.66 -3.35
C LEU A 348 1.01 -10.85 -4.13
N THR A 349 1.67 -12.02 -4.08
CA THR A 349 1.19 -13.25 -4.75
C THR A 349 -0.15 -13.71 -4.17
N GLU A 350 -0.29 -13.63 -2.85
CA GLU A 350 -1.51 -13.92 -2.11
C GLU A 350 -2.57 -12.84 -2.36
N VAL A 351 -2.22 -11.56 -2.44
CA VAL A 351 -3.16 -10.47 -2.80
C VAL A 351 -3.73 -10.67 -4.21
N TYR A 352 -2.89 -10.99 -5.19
CA TYR A 352 -3.33 -11.41 -6.54
C TYR A 352 -4.28 -12.61 -6.49
N SER A 353 -3.99 -13.61 -5.66
CA SER A 353 -4.80 -14.83 -5.53
C SER A 353 -6.15 -14.57 -4.85
N PHE A 354 -6.18 -13.68 -3.85
CA PHE A 354 -7.37 -13.28 -3.11
C PHE A 354 -8.29 -12.41 -3.98
N LEU A 355 -7.80 -11.31 -4.53
CA LEU A 355 -8.62 -10.34 -5.29
C LEU A 355 -9.10 -10.88 -6.65
N ARG A 356 -8.50 -11.96 -7.17
CA ARG A 356 -8.99 -12.67 -8.35
C ARG A 356 -9.98 -13.79 -8.04
N SER A 357 -10.26 -14.08 -6.77
CA SER A 357 -11.24 -15.09 -6.38
C SER A 357 -12.67 -14.63 -6.74
N PRO A 358 -13.47 -15.41 -7.49
CA PRO A 358 -14.85 -15.05 -7.81
C PRO A 358 -15.75 -14.86 -6.58
N GLU A 359 -15.38 -15.46 -5.45
CA GLU A 359 -16.04 -15.27 -4.16
C GLU A 359 -15.77 -13.87 -3.59
N VAL A 360 -14.52 -13.43 -3.63
CA VAL A 360 -14.09 -12.10 -3.19
C VAL A 360 -14.65 -11.01 -4.09
N ILE A 361 -14.59 -11.18 -5.42
CA ILE A 361 -15.13 -10.22 -6.41
C ILE A 361 -16.63 -9.96 -6.16
N ARG A 362 -17.41 -11.01 -5.84
CA ARG A 362 -18.83 -10.86 -5.44
C ARG A 362 -19.00 -10.18 -4.10
N SER A 363 -18.26 -10.61 -3.06
CA SER A 363 -18.33 -9.97 -1.74
C SER A 363 -17.96 -8.48 -1.75
N LEU A 364 -17.13 -8.07 -2.72
CA LEU A 364 -16.68 -6.69 -2.92
C LEU A 364 -17.51 -5.89 -3.93
N HIS A 365 -18.59 -6.46 -4.49
CA HIS A 365 -19.44 -5.81 -5.50
C HIS A 365 -18.66 -5.34 -6.76
N ALA A 366 -17.59 -6.06 -7.12
CA ALA A 366 -16.59 -5.66 -8.11
C ALA A 366 -16.80 -6.27 -9.52
N GLU A 367 -17.99 -6.79 -9.81
CA GLU A 367 -18.28 -7.65 -10.98
C GLU A 367 -18.32 -6.93 -12.34
N LYS A 368 -18.28 -5.59 -12.42
CA LYS A 368 -18.46 -4.83 -13.68
C LYS A 368 -17.27 -4.96 -14.65
N LYS A 369 -16.13 -5.49 -14.22
CA LYS A 369 -14.86 -5.49 -14.98
C LYS A 369 -14.51 -6.91 -15.45
N ASP A 370 -14.60 -7.15 -16.76
CA ASP A 370 -14.31 -8.47 -17.37
C ASP A 370 -12.83 -8.91 -17.21
N THR A 371 -11.91 -7.97 -16.96
CA THR A 371 -10.49 -8.27 -16.73
C THR A 371 -10.22 -8.55 -15.27
N ALA A 372 -9.55 -9.67 -14.98
CA ALA A 372 -9.07 -10.00 -13.64
C ALA A 372 -8.26 -8.86 -13.01
N TRP A 373 -8.38 -8.68 -11.68
CA TRP A 373 -7.68 -7.63 -10.94
C TRP A 373 -6.16 -7.63 -11.19
N THR A 374 -5.59 -6.44 -11.23
CA THR A 374 -4.16 -6.18 -11.28
C THR A 374 -3.84 -5.02 -10.36
N GLU A 375 -2.78 -5.19 -9.57
CA GLU A 375 -2.09 -4.16 -8.78
C GLU A 375 -1.83 -2.91 -9.64
N CYS A 376 -0.82 -2.94 -10.52
CA CYS A 376 -0.47 -1.83 -11.39
C CYS A 376 -0.94 -2.04 -12.84
N SER A 377 -1.85 -1.19 -13.30
CA SER A 377 -2.38 -1.19 -14.66
C SER A 377 -1.45 -0.44 -15.61
N GLY A 378 -0.50 -1.15 -16.23
CA GLY A 378 0.44 -0.57 -17.19
C GLY A 378 -0.22 0.17 -18.38
N ARG A 379 -1.49 -0.13 -18.69
CA ARG A 379 -2.27 0.65 -19.66
C ARG A 379 -2.69 2.01 -19.14
N VAL A 380 -3.07 2.13 -17.86
CA VAL A 380 -3.37 3.42 -17.24
C VAL A 380 -2.11 4.30 -17.26
N GLY A 381 -0.96 3.76 -16.84
CA GLY A 381 0.30 4.51 -16.87
C GLY A 381 0.76 4.92 -18.27
N ALA A 382 0.50 4.10 -19.31
CA ALA A 382 0.84 4.43 -20.69
C ALA A 382 -0.11 5.48 -21.32
N GLU A 383 -1.37 5.55 -20.89
CA GLU A 383 -2.32 6.55 -21.38
C GLU A 383 -2.23 7.88 -20.60
N LEU A 384 -1.75 7.87 -19.35
CA LEU A 384 -1.49 9.09 -18.57
C LEU A 384 -0.20 9.78 -19.06
N ARG A 385 -0.31 10.47 -20.21
CA ARG A 385 0.80 11.01 -21.01
C ARG A 385 1.48 12.25 -20.43
N LEU A 386 0.81 13.00 -19.54
CA LEU A 386 1.37 14.12 -18.76
C LEU A 386 2.14 15.15 -19.61
N ARG A 387 1.52 15.58 -20.72
CA ARG A 387 2.12 16.52 -21.67
C ARG A 387 1.92 17.98 -21.30
N THR A 388 0.92 18.28 -20.47
CA THR A 388 0.62 19.63 -19.98
C THR A 388 0.58 19.72 -18.45
N SER A 389 0.49 18.58 -17.75
CA SER A 389 0.59 18.50 -16.29
C SER A 389 2.02 18.84 -15.83
N THR A 390 2.18 19.96 -15.13
CA THR A 390 3.44 20.33 -14.45
C THR A 390 3.66 19.52 -13.16
N ALA A 391 4.89 19.48 -12.66
CA ALA A 391 5.26 18.86 -11.38
C ALA A 391 4.48 19.46 -10.20
N SER A 392 3.86 18.59 -9.40
CA SER A 392 2.92 18.95 -8.33
C SER A 392 3.49 19.79 -7.18
N VAL A 393 4.82 19.90 -7.06
CA VAL A 393 5.51 20.74 -6.07
C VAL A 393 5.00 22.19 -6.05
N VAL A 394 4.58 22.74 -7.20
CA VAL A 394 4.08 24.13 -7.32
C VAL A 394 2.82 24.41 -6.48
N TYR A 395 2.04 23.39 -6.13
CA TYR A 395 0.83 23.53 -5.32
C TYR A 395 1.10 23.45 -3.81
N LEU A 396 2.22 22.89 -3.37
CA LEU A 396 2.50 22.73 -1.93
C LEU A 396 2.54 24.08 -1.18
N PRO A 397 3.15 25.17 -1.71
CA PRO A 397 3.08 26.49 -1.07
C PRO A 397 1.65 27.03 -0.93
N THR A 398 0.82 26.93 -1.98
CA THR A 398 -0.55 27.48 -1.96
C THR A 398 -1.47 26.67 -1.04
N ILE A 399 -1.30 25.35 -0.97
CA ILE A 399 -1.98 24.46 -0.01
C ILE A 399 -1.60 24.86 1.43
N LEU A 400 -0.31 25.05 1.71
CA LEU A 400 0.17 25.49 3.03
C LEU A 400 -0.37 26.88 3.40
N GLU A 401 -0.47 27.80 2.45
CA GLU A 401 -0.96 29.16 2.63
C GLU A 401 -2.49 29.24 2.77
N ALA A 402 -3.24 28.33 2.15
CA ALA A 402 -4.65 28.09 2.43
C ALA A 402 -4.92 27.54 3.85
N GLY A 403 -3.87 27.29 4.64
CA GLY A 403 -3.95 26.87 6.04
C GLY A 403 -4.01 25.36 6.24
N VAL A 404 -4.02 24.58 5.16
CA VAL A 404 -3.98 23.12 5.18
C VAL A 404 -2.64 22.64 5.75
N GLU A 405 -2.65 21.55 6.50
CA GLU A 405 -1.44 20.94 7.04
C GLU A 405 -0.86 19.92 6.05
N VAL A 406 0.46 19.91 5.87
CA VAL A 406 1.15 18.97 4.98
C VAL A 406 1.99 18.04 5.83
N LEU A 407 1.91 16.74 5.60
CA LEU A 407 2.84 15.74 6.09
C LEU A 407 3.52 15.10 4.89
N ILE A 408 4.84 15.28 4.78
CA ILE A 408 5.68 14.43 3.92
C ILE A 408 6.29 13.37 4.84
N PHE A 409 6.24 12.10 4.46
CA PHE A 409 6.95 11.05 5.18
C PHE A 409 7.77 10.17 4.23
N ALA A 410 8.89 9.64 4.71
CA ALA A 410 9.81 8.86 3.89
C ALA A 410 10.41 7.70 4.67
N GLY A 411 10.31 6.49 4.10
CA GLY A 411 11.13 5.36 4.50
C GLY A 411 12.60 5.61 4.18
N ALA A 412 13.49 5.30 5.11
CA ALA A 412 14.91 5.63 5.01
C ALA A 412 15.68 4.74 4.00
N ASP A 413 15.11 3.64 3.52
CA ASP A 413 15.77 2.62 2.68
C ASP A 413 15.16 2.50 1.26
N ASP A 414 14.13 3.30 0.96
CA ASP A 414 13.61 3.50 -0.40
C ASP A 414 14.64 4.19 -1.31
N LEU A 415 14.79 3.72 -2.55
CA LEU A 415 15.57 4.40 -3.60
C LEU A 415 14.67 5.27 -4.50
N ILE A 416 13.60 4.70 -5.06
CA ILE A 416 12.83 5.32 -6.17
C ILE A 416 12.20 6.68 -5.77
N CYS A 417 11.81 6.86 -4.52
CA CYS A 417 11.37 8.18 -4.02
C CYS A 417 12.06 8.56 -2.70
N ASN A 418 13.35 8.21 -2.64
CA ASN A 418 14.24 8.35 -1.49
C ASN A 418 14.07 9.65 -0.68
N TYR A 419 14.32 9.52 0.63
CA TYR A 419 14.16 10.60 1.60
C TYR A 419 15.05 11.83 1.32
N LYS A 420 16.17 11.70 0.59
CA LYS A 420 17.03 12.85 0.24
C LYS A 420 16.33 13.79 -0.73
N GLY A 421 15.66 13.26 -1.74
CA GLY A 421 14.84 14.07 -2.66
C GLY A 421 13.73 14.82 -1.94
N GLN A 422 13.13 14.21 -0.90
CA GLN A 422 12.15 14.88 -0.03
C GLN A 422 12.78 16.00 0.80
N GLU A 423 13.95 15.75 1.41
CA GLU A 423 14.69 16.74 2.21
C GLU A 423 15.17 17.92 1.36
N GLU A 424 15.63 17.67 0.14
CA GLU A 424 16.07 18.69 -0.82
C GLU A 424 14.90 19.49 -1.41
N MET A 425 13.79 18.85 -1.79
CA MET A 425 12.57 19.54 -2.21
C MET A 425 12.11 20.52 -1.12
N ILE A 426 11.95 20.04 0.13
CA ILE A 426 11.43 20.87 1.21
C ILE A 426 12.41 21.99 1.55
N GLN A 427 13.73 21.73 1.53
CA GLN A 427 14.76 22.75 1.77
C GLN A 427 14.79 23.84 0.68
N ASN A 428 14.47 23.52 -0.57
CA ASN A 428 14.43 24.48 -1.68
C ASN A 428 13.06 25.16 -1.85
N MET A 429 12.01 24.65 -1.20
CA MET A 429 10.66 25.22 -1.29
C MET A 429 10.52 26.52 -0.47
N ARG A 430 9.90 27.54 -1.08
CA ARG A 430 9.49 28.78 -0.42
C ARG A 430 7.98 28.80 -0.21
N TRP A 431 7.55 29.07 1.02
CA TRP A 431 6.15 29.32 1.38
C TRP A 431 6.10 30.29 2.56
N LYS A 432 4.98 30.99 2.81
CA LYS A 432 4.79 31.89 3.98
C LYS A 432 5.98 32.83 4.24
N GLY A 433 6.61 33.32 3.17
CA GLY A 433 7.73 34.28 3.22
C GLY A 433 9.12 33.76 3.62
N VAL A 434 9.30 32.45 3.88
CA VAL A 434 10.60 31.87 4.29
C VAL A 434 10.88 30.56 3.54
N ASP A 435 12.15 30.33 3.22
CA ASP A 435 12.66 29.16 2.50
C ASP A 435 12.98 28.00 3.44
N GLY A 436 12.79 26.77 2.97
CA GLY A 436 13.29 25.57 3.63
C GLY A 436 12.75 25.32 5.04
N TRP A 437 13.57 24.73 5.90
CA TRP A 437 13.18 24.47 7.29
C TRP A 437 12.95 25.75 8.12
N GLY A 438 13.54 26.87 7.71
CA GLY A 438 13.68 28.08 8.52
C GLY A 438 14.49 27.78 9.79
N ASN A 439 14.00 28.22 10.95
CA ASN A 439 14.65 27.97 12.24
C ASN A 439 14.21 26.65 12.90
N SER A 440 13.45 25.78 12.22
CA SER A 440 13.01 24.50 12.78
C SER A 440 14.12 23.46 12.76
N THR A 441 14.33 22.78 13.88
CA THR A 441 15.31 21.70 14.03
C THR A 441 14.66 20.32 13.94
N PHE A 442 15.42 19.35 13.42
CA PHE A 442 15.05 17.94 13.45
C PHE A 442 15.09 17.42 14.90
N MET A 443 14.04 16.70 15.29
CA MET A 443 13.92 16.03 16.58
C MET A 443 13.96 14.52 16.38
N ASP A 444 14.68 13.80 17.24
CA ASP A 444 14.62 12.35 17.26
C ASP A 444 13.23 11.85 17.69
N TRP A 445 12.73 10.84 16.99
CA TRP A 445 11.48 10.15 17.29
C TRP A 445 11.78 8.71 17.73
N SER A 446 11.27 8.33 18.90
CA SER A 446 11.42 6.99 19.46
C SER A 446 10.10 6.39 19.94
N MET A 447 9.96 5.07 19.80
CA MET A 447 8.86 4.27 20.33
C MET A 447 9.41 3.19 21.24
N ASN A 448 8.82 3.04 22.43
CA ASN A 448 9.26 2.11 23.48
C ASN A 448 10.75 2.20 23.86
N GLY A 449 11.35 3.38 23.68
CA GLY A 449 12.78 3.65 23.92
C GLY A 449 13.66 3.50 22.67
N THR A 450 13.24 2.73 21.68
CA THR A 450 13.96 2.54 20.41
C THR A 450 13.74 3.73 19.48
N LYS A 451 14.81 4.27 18.89
CA LYS A 451 14.70 5.31 17.84
C LYS A 451 14.05 4.71 16.59
N VAL A 452 12.95 5.29 16.13
CA VAL A 452 12.23 4.85 14.92
C VAL A 452 12.32 5.86 13.77
N GLY A 453 12.80 7.07 14.04
CA GLY A 453 12.82 8.11 13.02
C GLY A 453 13.38 9.46 13.45
N GLN A 454 13.20 10.43 12.57
CA GLN A 454 13.38 11.86 12.83
C GLN A 454 12.11 12.61 12.42
N TRP A 455 11.79 13.69 13.13
CA TRP A 455 10.59 14.48 12.94
C TRP A 455 10.90 15.97 13.00
N VAL A 456 10.39 16.74 12.04
CA VAL A 456 10.47 18.20 12.03
C VAL A 456 9.09 18.79 11.66
N ASN A 457 8.76 19.93 12.25
CA ASN A 457 7.55 20.68 11.91
C ASN A 457 7.93 22.15 11.69
N THR A 458 7.45 22.73 10.60
CA THR A 458 7.69 24.11 10.19
C THR A 458 6.47 24.65 9.45
N ARG A 459 5.78 25.63 10.04
CA ARG A 459 4.84 26.52 9.33
C ARG A 459 3.67 25.79 8.60
N ASN A 460 3.11 24.78 9.27
CA ASN A 460 2.09 23.79 8.82
C ASN A 460 2.62 22.62 7.98
N LEU A 461 3.88 22.62 7.54
CA LEU A 461 4.54 21.44 7.00
C LEU A 461 5.12 20.60 8.14
N THR A 462 4.99 19.29 8.03
CA THR A 462 5.62 18.28 8.87
C THR A 462 6.40 17.34 7.96
N TYR A 463 7.61 16.98 8.37
CA TYR A 463 8.37 15.93 7.71
C TYR A 463 8.81 14.87 8.72
N ALA A 464 8.62 13.60 8.35
CA ALA A 464 8.98 12.44 9.15
C ALA A 464 9.83 11.47 8.32
N LYS A 465 11.04 11.16 8.78
CA LYS A 465 11.89 10.10 8.22
C LYS A 465 11.81 8.87 9.11
N ILE A 466 11.42 7.73 8.56
CA ILE A 466 11.22 6.47 9.30
C ILE A 466 12.41 5.55 9.01
N LEU A 467 13.09 5.08 10.05
CA LEU A 467 14.25 4.18 9.93
C LEU A 467 13.82 2.75 9.58
N ASP A 468 14.73 2.02 8.95
CA ASP A 468 14.59 0.60 8.61
C ASP A 468 13.34 0.28 7.77
N SER A 469 12.96 1.14 6.81
CA SER A 469 11.73 1.00 6.02
C SER A 469 11.86 1.42 4.55
N SER A 470 11.13 0.69 3.72
CA SER A 470 11.02 0.76 2.26
C SER A 470 10.15 1.94 1.76
N HIS A 471 9.82 1.91 0.47
CA HIS A 471 8.80 2.75 -0.17
C HIS A 471 7.45 2.68 0.56
N MET A 472 6.94 1.47 0.83
CA MET A 472 5.67 1.22 1.52
C MET A 472 5.88 1.23 3.04
N VAL A 473 6.07 2.41 3.65
CA VAL A 473 6.34 2.54 5.09
C VAL A 473 5.24 1.89 5.97
N GLY A 474 4.01 1.81 5.47
CA GLY A 474 2.90 1.12 6.13
C GLY A 474 3.06 -0.40 6.21
N PHE A 475 3.77 -1.01 5.24
CA PHE A 475 4.11 -2.43 5.25
C PHE A 475 5.18 -2.74 6.31
N ASP A 476 6.31 -2.02 6.30
CA ASP A 476 7.41 -2.27 7.27
C ASP A 476 7.05 -1.93 8.71
N LYS A 477 6.36 -0.80 8.94
CA LYS A 477 6.24 -0.16 10.26
C LYS A 477 4.79 0.29 10.60
N PRO A 478 3.77 -0.57 10.53
CA PRO A 478 2.36 -0.18 10.70
C PRO A 478 2.08 0.58 12.02
N HIS A 479 2.64 0.14 13.16
CA HIS A 479 2.49 0.86 14.43
C HIS A 479 3.16 2.26 14.45
N VAL A 480 4.23 2.45 13.67
CA VAL A 480 4.96 3.73 13.57
C VAL A 480 4.17 4.70 12.70
N THR A 481 3.67 4.26 11.54
CA THR A 481 2.79 5.08 10.70
C THR A 481 1.48 5.42 11.42
N ASN A 482 0.96 4.52 12.28
CA ASN A 482 -0.20 4.80 13.14
C ASN A 482 0.05 5.97 14.11
N ASP A 483 1.15 5.97 14.87
CA ASP A 483 1.44 7.10 15.76
C ASP A 483 1.71 8.39 14.98
N MET A 484 2.36 8.32 13.80
CA MET A 484 2.52 9.46 12.91
C MET A 484 1.18 10.06 12.45
N ILE A 485 0.30 9.26 11.86
CA ILE A 485 -0.97 9.78 11.33
C ILE A 485 -1.90 10.24 12.46
N THR A 486 -1.90 9.54 13.60
CA THR A 486 -2.72 9.95 14.75
C THR A 486 -2.15 11.20 15.45
N ARG A 487 -0.85 11.52 15.30
CA ARG A 487 -0.31 12.86 15.65
C ARG A 487 -0.76 13.93 14.67
N PHE A 488 -0.63 13.66 13.36
CA PHE A 488 -1.00 14.59 12.29
C PHE A 488 -2.49 14.97 12.35
N MET A 489 -3.37 13.98 12.46
CA MET A 489 -4.81 14.18 12.65
C MET A 489 -5.21 14.66 14.06
N LYS A 490 -4.24 14.97 14.93
CA LYS A 490 -4.41 15.49 16.31
C LYS A 490 -5.39 14.65 17.14
N VAL A 491 -5.20 13.33 17.13
CA VAL A 491 -6.03 12.38 17.88
C VAL A 491 -5.74 12.52 19.38
N ASP A 492 -6.76 12.90 20.13
CA ASP A 492 -6.69 13.07 21.58
C ASP A 492 -7.08 11.76 22.29
N PHE A 493 -6.07 11.06 22.77
CA PHE A 493 -6.24 9.80 23.49
C PHE A 493 -6.76 9.98 24.93
N SER A 494 -6.82 11.21 25.47
CA SER A 494 -7.46 11.44 26.78
C SER A 494 -8.98 11.26 26.75
N LEU A 495 -9.58 11.31 25.56
CA LEU A 495 -11.02 11.10 25.32
C LEU A 495 -11.41 9.62 25.21
N LEU A 496 -10.48 8.68 25.43
CA LEU A 496 -10.67 7.25 25.24
C LEU A 496 -10.71 6.50 26.60
N PRO A 497 -11.90 6.37 27.23
CA PRO A 497 -12.01 5.75 28.55
C PRO A 497 -11.58 4.27 28.51
N GLY A 498 -10.79 3.86 29.51
CA GLY A 498 -10.36 2.48 29.69
C GLY A 498 -9.21 2.02 28.79
N MET A 499 -8.67 2.85 27.90
CA MET A 499 -7.52 2.48 27.08
C MET A 499 -6.21 2.55 27.88
N LEU A 500 -5.67 1.39 28.25
CA LEU A 500 -4.30 1.26 28.73
C LEU A 500 -3.34 1.49 27.56
N ALA A 501 -2.37 2.39 27.73
CA ALA A 501 -1.31 2.61 26.78
C ALA A 501 -0.30 1.45 26.86
N SER A 502 -0.28 0.59 25.84
CA SER A 502 0.70 -0.50 25.71
C SER A 502 2.08 -0.03 25.24
N SER A 503 2.16 1.16 24.64
CA SER A 503 3.39 1.72 24.10
C SER A 503 3.58 3.20 24.44
N SER A 504 4.83 3.63 24.43
CA SER A 504 5.23 5.02 24.62
C SER A 504 5.87 5.55 23.34
N SER A 505 5.55 6.77 22.94
CA SER A 505 6.14 7.38 21.74
C SER A 505 6.51 8.84 21.96
N LYS A 506 7.77 9.19 21.67
CA LYS A 506 8.42 10.42 22.11
C LYS A 506 9.06 11.12 20.91
N ILE A 507 8.79 12.42 20.76
CA ILE A 507 9.45 13.29 19.76
C ILE A 507 10.21 14.39 20.50
N GLY A 508 11.53 14.40 20.38
CA GLY A 508 12.41 15.29 21.14
C GLY A 508 12.21 15.09 22.64
N THR A 509 11.63 16.07 23.34
CA THR A 509 11.26 15.98 24.76
C THR A 509 9.78 15.64 25.00
N LYS A 510 8.94 15.64 23.96
CA LYS A 510 7.48 15.48 24.07
C LYS A 510 7.08 14.00 24.04
N ASN A 511 6.80 13.45 25.22
CA ASN A 511 6.19 12.13 25.36
C ASN A 511 4.71 12.16 24.93
N ARG A 512 4.26 11.07 24.31
CA ARG A 512 2.86 10.73 24.04
C ARG A 512 2.65 9.27 24.47
N LEU A 513 1.45 8.94 24.92
CA LEU A 513 0.99 7.57 24.95
C LEU A 513 0.77 7.12 23.50
N ALA A 514 1.25 5.93 23.14
CA ALA A 514 0.97 5.29 21.86
C ALA A 514 0.05 4.08 22.09
N ILE A 515 -0.70 3.72 21.05
CA ILE A 515 -1.75 2.71 21.13
C ILE A 515 -1.33 1.45 20.38
N GLY A 516 -1.50 0.34 21.09
CA GLY A 516 -1.69 -1.01 20.59
C GLY A 516 -2.61 -1.69 21.60
N THR A 517 -3.51 -2.56 21.18
CA THR A 517 -4.48 -3.16 22.10
C THR A 517 -3.83 -4.25 22.93
N MET A 518 -4.29 -4.44 24.17
CA MET A 518 -4.06 -5.72 24.82
C MET A 518 -4.92 -6.77 24.10
N SER A 519 -4.29 -7.83 23.61
CA SER A 519 -4.99 -9.09 23.32
C SER A 519 -5.85 -9.46 24.54
N THR A 520 -7.11 -9.85 24.30
CA THR A 520 -8.09 -10.16 25.35
C THR A 520 -7.83 -11.53 25.97
N ALA A 521 -6.65 -11.68 26.59
CA ALA A 521 -6.15 -12.89 27.25
C ALA A 521 -5.70 -12.61 28.70
N ALA A 522 -6.14 -11.50 29.30
CA ALA A 522 -5.73 -11.09 30.66
C ALA A 522 -6.87 -10.40 31.45
N ALA A 523 -8.00 -11.06 31.62
CA ALA A 523 -8.89 -10.80 32.76
C ALA A 523 -8.31 -11.45 34.04
N GLY A 524 -7.07 -11.06 34.38
CA GLY A 524 -6.25 -11.70 35.41
C GLY A 524 -5.27 -10.73 36.05
N ILE A 525 -5.04 -10.91 37.34
CA ILE A 525 -4.19 -10.04 38.17
C ILE A 525 -2.71 -10.17 37.71
N PRO A 526 -1.96 -9.06 37.56
CA PRO A 526 -0.64 -9.10 36.95
C PRO A 526 0.40 -9.85 37.78
N LEU A 527 1.23 -10.64 37.11
CA LEU A 527 2.46 -11.24 37.65
C LEU A 527 3.64 -10.98 36.71
N LEU A 528 4.85 -11.19 37.22
CA LEU A 528 6.07 -10.50 36.77
C LEU A 528 6.74 -11.12 35.53
N LYS A 529 7.71 -10.37 34.96
CA LYS A 529 8.49 -10.73 33.77
C LYS A 529 9.26 -12.05 33.89
N GLY A 530 9.21 -12.83 32.81
CA GLY A 530 10.13 -13.89 32.40
C GLY A 530 9.57 -14.51 31.11
N GLY A 531 10.32 -14.78 30.03
CA GLY A 531 11.78 -14.89 29.93
C GLY A 531 12.12 -16.36 29.68
N ASP A 532 12.24 -16.75 28.41
CA ASP A 532 12.06 -18.13 27.94
C ASP A 532 13.23 -19.10 28.26
N SER A 533 14.01 -18.78 29.30
CA SER A 533 15.03 -19.64 29.90
C SER A 533 14.71 -20.04 31.35
N GLU A 534 13.72 -19.44 32.02
CA GLU A 534 13.39 -19.78 33.41
C GLU A 534 12.35 -20.91 33.56
N TRP A 535 11.48 -21.14 32.56
CA TRP A 535 10.36 -22.08 32.70
C TRP A 535 10.78 -23.53 32.96
N GLU A 536 11.83 -24.04 32.30
CA GLU A 536 12.34 -25.39 32.57
C GLU A 536 13.03 -25.49 33.95
N ALA A 537 13.66 -24.41 34.42
CA ALA A 537 14.25 -24.36 35.76
C ALA A 537 13.15 -24.42 36.84
N TRP A 538 12.06 -23.65 36.65
CA TRP A 538 10.90 -23.67 37.55
C TRP A 538 10.15 -25.01 37.54
N TYR A 539 10.00 -25.66 36.38
CA TYR A 539 9.33 -26.96 36.28
C TYR A 539 10.08 -28.05 37.06
N ASN A 540 11.42 -28.07 36.95
CA ASN A 540 12.27 -28.98 37.70
C ASN A 540 12.32 -28.64 39.20
N ALA A 541 12.44 -27.36 39.57
CA ALA A 541 12.47 -26.92 40.97
C ALA A 541 11.13 -27.19 41.70
N GLY A 542 9.99 -26.89 41.07
CA GLY A 542 8.66 -27.17 41.61
C GLY A 542 8.42 -28.67 41.82
N SER A 543 8.85 -29.49 40.86
CA SER A 543 8.79 -30.96 40.97
C SER A 543 9.65 -31.48 42.13
N ALA A 544 10.87 -30.97 42.30
CA ALA A 544 11.74 -31.34 43.41
C ALA A 544 11.14 -30.95 44.78
N ILE A 545 10.57 -29.75 44.91
CA ILE A 545 9.91 -29.28 46.14
C ILE A 545 8.67 -30.14 46.46
N LEU A 546 7.85 -30.49 45.45
CA LEU A 546 6.69 -31.35 45.64
C LEU A 546 7.09 -32.75 46.16
N ILE A 547 8.13 -33.35 45.57
CA ILE A 547 8.69 -34.63 46.03
C ILE A 547 9.21 -34.52 47.47
N LEU A 548 9.90 -33.43 47.82
CA LEU A 548 10.44 -33.22 49.16
C LEU A 548 9.33 -33.06 50.21
N LEU A 549 8.22 -32.39 49.87
CA LEU A 549 7.02 -32.30 50.71
C LEU A 549 6.27 -33.63 50.85
N ILE A 550 6.22 -34.45 49.80
CA ILE A 550 5.69 -35.83 49.86
C ILE A 550 6.55 -36.69 50.80
N LEU A 551 7.88 -36.62 50.71
CA LEU A 551 8.78 -37.35 51.61
C LEU A 551 8.65 -36.88 53.07
N LEU A 552 8.59 -35.56 53.31
CA LEU A 552 8.39 -35.00 54.65
C LEU A 552 7.04 -35.37 55.26
N SER A 553 5.96 -35.39 54.46
CA SER A 553 4.63 -35.81 54.93
C SER A 553 4.57 -37.30 55.22
N ILE A 554 5.23 -38.16 54.43
CA ILE A 554 5.38 -39.60 54.74
C ILE A 554 6.11 -39.79 56.09
N VAL A 555 7.20 -39.05 56.34
CA VAL A 555 7.93 -39.09 57.62
C VAL A 555 7.06 -38.58 58.78
N ALA A 556 6.30 -37.49 58.58
CA ALA A 556 5.38 -36.96 59.60
C ALA A 556 4.25 -37.95 59.92
N ILE A 557 3.68 -38.61 58.91
CA ILE A 557 2.67 -39.66 59.05
C ILE A 557 3.25 -40.86 59.84
N TYR A 558 4.46 -41.31 59.49
CA TYR A 558 5.16 -42.38 60.21
C TYR A 558 5.33 -42.04 61.70
N PHE A 559 5.82 -40.86 62.04
CA PHE A 559 5.97 -40.44 63.45
C PHE A 559 4.62 -40.21 64.15
N TYR A 560 3.59 -39.71 63.45
CA TYR A 560 2.24 -39.59 64.00
C TYR A 560 1.68 -40.96 64.41
N PHE A 561 1.72 -41.96 63.53
CA PHE A 561 1.23 -43.30 63.85
C PHE A 561 2.12 -44.03 64.87
N ARG A 562 3.45 -43.85 64.84
CA ARG A 562 4.37 -44.40 65.85
C ARG A 562 4.09 -43.82 67.25
N ARG A 563 3.74 -42.53 67.36
CA ARG A 563 3.31 -41.87 68.60
C ARG A 563 1.91 -42.31 69.05
N LYS A 564 0.98 -42.51 68.11
CA LYS A 564 -0.40 -42.97 68.38
C LYS A 564 -0.44 -44.43 68.83
N GLY A 565 0.48 -45.27 68.34
CA GLY A 565 0.64 -46.68 68.74
C GLY A 565 0.99 -46.88 70.23
N GLN A 566 1.65 -45.92 70.87
CA GLN A 566 1.96 -46.02 72.30
C GLN A 566 0.78 -45.68 73.24
N LEU A 567 -0.28 -45.03 72.73
CA LEU A 567 -1.44 -44.62 73.54
C LEU A 567 -2.62 -45.61 73.49
N ARG A 568 -2.68 -46.52 72.51
CA ARG A 568 -3.71 -47.58 72.41
C ARG A 568 -3.43 -48.82 73.29
N ARG A 569 -2.75 -48.63 74.44
CA ARG A 569 -2.59 -49.66 75.51
C ARG A 569 -3.40 -49.36 76.79
N ARG A 570 -4.36 -48.42 76.72
CA ARG A 570 -5.40 -48.20 77.75
C ARG A 570 -6.75 -47.95 77.04
N GLY A 571 -7.82 -48.59 77.53
CA GLY A 571 -9.17 -48.56 76.94
C GLY A 571 -9.51 -49.85 76.17
N MET A 572 -10.49 -50.60 76.68
CA MET A 572 -11.01 -51.88 76.17
C MET A 572 -12.55 -51.82 76.19
N MET A 573 -13.25 -52.74 75.49
CA MET A 573 -14.72 -52.93 75.46
C MET A 573 -15.50 -51.86 74.65
N SER A 574 -16.64 -52.17 73.99
CA SER A 574 -17.31 -53.46 73.69
C SER A 574 -18.34 -53.34 72.54
N LEU A 575 -18.77 -54.48 71.96
CA LEU A 575 -20.05 -54.74 71.24
C LEU A 575 -20.36 -53.88 69.97
N SER A 576 -21.26 -54.22 69.04
CA SER A 576 -21.83 -55.49 68.48
C SER A 576 -22.25 -55.14 67.03
N LYS A 577 -21.95 -55.92 65.97
CA LYS A 577 -22.57 -57.18 65.46
C LYS A 577 -23.90 -56.95 64.71
N ASP A 578 -24.17 -57.85 63.76
CA ASP A 578 -25.41 -58.10 63.00
C ASP A 578 -25.68 -57.21 61.78
N ASP A 579 -26.24 -57.69 60.64
CA ASP A 579 -26.05 -58.94 59.86
C ASP A 579 -26.87 -58.83 58.53
N MET A 580 -26.83 -59.87 57.66
CA MET A 580 -27.70 -60.11 56.48
C MET A 580 -27.38 -59.38 55.14
N ASN A 581 -27.75 -59.91 53.96
CA ASN A 581 -27.67 -61.26 53.34
C ASN A 581 -28.30 -61.21 51.91
N GLY A 582 -27.99 -62.16 51.02
CA GLY A 582 -28.54 -62.26 49.65
C GLY A 582 -27.57 -61.76 48.58
N ASP A 583 -26.57 -62.51 48.08
CA ASP A 583 -26.35 -63.97 47.93
C ASP A 583 -26.94 -64.57 46.64
N GLY A 584 -26.15 -65.42 45.95
CA GLY A 584 -26.39 -65.96 44.59
C GLY A 584 -25.94 -65.03 43.44
N ASP A 585 -25.19 -65.45 42.41
CA ASP A 585 -24.67 -66.77 42.03
C ASP A 585 -23.18 -66.68 41.56
N ASP A 586 -22.55 -67.84 41.31
CA ASP A 586 -21.08 -68.05 41.21
C ASP A 586 -20.68 -68.54 39.76
N TYR A 587 -19.42 -68.76 39.32
CA TYR A 587 -18.14 -69.16 39.96
C TYR A 587 -16.90 -68.55 39.29
N ASP A 588 -15.80 -68.43 40.08
CA ASP A 588 -14.36 -68.63 39.79
C ASP A 588 -13.68 -67.93 38.56
N GLU A 589 -12.54 -67.23 38.68
CA GLU A 589 -11.22 -67.54 39.30
C GLU A 589 -10.44 -68.69 38.61
N ARG A 590 -9.09 -68.71 38.45
CA ARG A 590 -7.93 -67.86 38.82
C ARG A 590 -7.07 -67.55 37.55
N ILE A 591 -6.09 -66.64 37.42
CA ILE A 591 -5.03 -66.10 38.30
C ILE A 591 -3.89 -67.14 38.59
N PRO A 592 -2.57 -66.81 38.58
CA PRO A 592 -1.84 -65.74 37.86
C PRO A 592 -0.38 -66.10 37.40
N LEU A 593 0.34 -65.10 36.86
CA LEU A 593 1.79 -64.77 37.01
C LEU A 593 2.94 -65.79 36.77
N GLY A 594 3.90 -65.35 35.94
CA GLY A 594 5.35 -65.64 35.98
C GLY A 594 6.06 -64.83 34.88
N SER A 595 6.90 -63.82 35.16
CA SER A 595 8.34 -63.89 35.53
C SER A 595 9.20 -64.72 34.56
N GLY A 596 10.19 -64.17 33.84
CA GLY A 596 10.61 -62.76 33.69
C GLY A 596 11.97 -62.61 32.98
N GLU A 597 12.39 -61.36 32.77
CA GLU A 597 13.77 -60.89 32.52
C GLU A 597 14.55 -61.36 31.24
N ARG A 598 14.56 -60.47 30.20
CA ARG A 598 15.77 -59.86 29.55
C ARG A 598 16.79 -60.76 28.80
N VAL A 599 17.12 -60.39 27.55
CA VAL A 599 18.48 -60.22 26.96
C VAL A 599 18.39 -59.84 25.46
N GLU A 600 19.49 -59.27 24.94
CA GLU A 600 19.84 -58.86 23.56
C GLU A 600 19.52 -59.88 22.44
N LEU A 601 19.16 -59.52 21.19
CA LEU A 601 19.78 -58.70 20.10
C LEU A 601 20.70 -59.53 19.16
N GLU A 602 20.54 -59.33 17.85
CA GLU A 602 21.39 -59.81 16.73
C GLU A 602 21.44 -61.35 16.48
N ASP A 603 21.88 -61.90 15.34
CA ASP A 603 22.71 -61.35 14.24
C ASP A 603 22.41 -61.99 12.85
N ILE A 604 23.26 -61.72 11.83
CA ILE A 604 23.34 -62.20 10.43
C ILE A 604 22.52 -61.38 9.41
N GLU A 605 23.06 -60.80 8.33
CA GLU A 605 24.44 -60.40 7.93
C GLU A 605 24.30 -59.17 6.99
N ARG A 606 25.21 -58.18 6.85
CA ARG A 606 26.66 -58.13 6.52
C ARG A 606 27.00 -58.35 5.03
N ALA A 607 27.71 -57.50 4.30
CA ALA A 607 27.98 -56.04 4.40
C ALA A 607 28.56 -55.49 3.06
N GLU A 608 28.72 -54.15 2.95
CA GLU A 608 29.56 -53.38 2.00
C GLU A 608 29.19 -53.41 0.49
N GLY A 609 29.43 -52.36 -0.33
CA GLY A 609 29.86 -50.99 -0.02
C GLY A 609 30.14 -50.11 -1.27
N TYR A 610 29.90 -48.79 -1.13
CA TYR A 610 30.42 -47.63 -1.91
C TYR A 610 30.09 -47.37 -3.41
N GLU A 611 29.70 -46.10 -3.62
CA GLU A 611 30.05 -45.13 -4.71
C GLU A 611 29.49 -45.15 -6.16
N TYR A 612 28.84 -44.00 -6.45
CA TYR A 612 29.08 -43.05 -7.56
C TYR A 612 28.56 -43.27 -9.00
N THR A 613 28.11 -42.14 -9.56
CA THR A 613 27.48 -41.83 -10.87
C THR A 613 28.26 -42.34 -12.11
N ASP A 614 27.73 -42.46 -13.34
CA ASP A 614 27.03 -41.43 -14.13
C ASP A 614 26.62 -41.97 -15.55
N SER A 615 25.83 -41.17 -16.26
CA SER A 615 25.63 -40.91 -17.72
C SER A 615 26.60 -41.48 -18.80
N PRO A 616 26.30 -41.36 -20.14
CA PRO A 616 25.02 -41.10 -20.83
C PRO A 616 24.74 -41.91 -22.13
N GLY A 617 23.49 -41.87 -22.61
CA GLY A 617 23.17 -41.71 -24.05
C GLY A 617 22.90 -42.96 -24.91
N GLY A 618 22.44 -42.73 -26.16
CA GLY A 618 22.17 -43.76 -27.18
C GLY A 618 20.69 -44.13 -27.36
N GLU A 619 19.91 -43.32 -28.09
CA GLU A 619 19.44 -43.58 -29.47
C GLU A 619 18.49 -44.78 -29.74
N ARG A 620 17.34 -44.45 -30.35
CA ARG A 620 16.64 -45.16 -31.45
C ARG A 620 15.72 -46.39 -31.21
N LYS A 621 14.43 -46.03 -31.27
CA LYS A 621 13.46 -46.36 -32.36
C LYS A 621 12.94 -47.80 -32.53
N ARG A 622 11.63 -47.84 -32.83
CA ARG A 622 10.88 -48.79 -33.70
C ARG A 622 10.55 -50.18 -33.10
N ARG A 623 9.37 -50.79 -33.38
CA ARG A 623 8.05 -50.28 -33.88
C ARG A 623 7.01 -51.42 -33.90
N THR A 624 5.71 -51.10 -33.74
CA THR A 624 4.53 -51.79 -34.37
C THR A 624 4.20 -53.26 -33.98
N PRO A 625 3.04 -53.85 -34.38
CA PRO A 625 1.74 -53.28 -34.86
C PRO A 625 0.44 -54.00 -34.35
N ARG A 626 -0.73 -53.56 -34.90
CA ARG A 626 -2.05 -54.26 -35.07
C ARG A 626 -3.05 -54.18 -33.90
N ARG A 627 -4.39 -54.15 -34.11
CA ARG A 627 -5.26 -54.12 -35.32
C ARG A 627 -6.62 -53.47 -34.94
N ASN A 628 -7.11 -52.42 -35.62
CA ASN A 628 -8.04 -52.37 -36.78
C ASN A 628 -9.57 -52.42 -36.49
N GLY A 629 -10.29 -51.41 -37.01
CA GLY A 629 -11.73 -51.46 -37.37
C GLY A 629 -12.48 -50.15 -37.04
N GLY A 630 -13.14 -49.44 -37.97
CA GLY A 630 -13.04 -49.47 -39.43
C GLY A 630 -14.20 -48.79 -40.20
N HIS A 631 -13.88 -47.86 -41.12
CA HIS A 631 -14.74 -47.28 -42.19
C HIS A 631 -15.88 -46.34 -41.73
N SER A 632 -16.33 -45.32 -42.49
CA SER A 632 -15.89 -44.66 -43.76
C SER A 632 -16.65 -43.29 -43.89
N THR A 633 -16.57 -42.40 -44.91
CA THR A 633 -16.08 -42.46 -46.32
C THR A 633 -15.31 -41.20 -46.80
N SER A 634 -15.96 -40.03 -46.97
CA SER A 634 -15.57 -38.99 -47.94
C SER A 634 -15.94 -37.55 -47.53
N GLY A 635 -15.45 -36.48 -48.20
CA GLY A 635 -14.34 -36.45 -49.18
C GLY A 635 -14.15 -35.11 -49.94
N SER A 636 -12.96 -34.97 -50.56
CA SER A 636 -12.50 -33.91 -51.50
C SER A 636 -12.49 -32.43 -51.05
N GLY A 637 -11.45 -31.63 -51.33
CA GLY A 637 -10.15 -31.93 -51.97
C GLY A 637 -9.31 -30.67 -52.31
N GLY A 638 -8.01 -30.86 -52.64
CA GLY A 638 -7.05 -29.79 -53.04
C GLY A 638 -6.39 -29.04 -51.86
N GLY A 639 -5.12 -28.61 -51.86
CA GLY A 639 -4.06 -28.60 -52.91
C GLY A 639 -3.71 -27.15 -53.33
N SER A 640 -2.44 -26.68 -53.42
CA SER A 640 -1.14 -27.33 -53.26
C SER A 640 -0.01 -26.37 -52.81
N SER A 641 0.90 -26.92 -51.99
CA SER A 641 2.28 -26.50 -51.68
C SER A 641 3.15 -25.88 -52.79
N ARG A 642 3.97 -24.85 -52.42
CA ARG A 642 5.44 -24.70 -52.65
C ARG A 642 5.94 -23.43 -51.91
N LYS A 643 6.94 -23.45 -51.02
CA LYS A 643 8.41 -23.62 -51.18
C LYS A 643 9.12 -22.54 -52.03
N GLY A 644 9.93 -21.70 -51.37
CA GLY A 644 10.96 -20.83 -51.96
C GLY A 644 12.00 -20.37 -50.91
N LYS A 645 13.28 -20.27 -51.28
CA LYS A 645 14.39 -19.71 -50.45
C LYS A 645 15.01 -18.53 -51.20
N GLY A 646 15.59 -17.56 -50.49
CA GLY A 646 16.47 -16.54 -51.09
C GLY A 646 17.32 -15.77 -50.07
N LYS A 647 18.62 -15.60 -50.37
CA LYS A 647 19.56 -14.68 -49.70
C LYS A 647 20.36 -13.96 -50.81
N SER A 648 20.44 -12.63 -50.74
CA SER A 648 21.49 -11.71 -51.27
C SER A 648 21.07 -10.28 -50.83
N THR A 649 21.85 -9.38 -50.22
CA THR A 649 23.24 -8.89 -50.35
C THR A 649 23.48 -7.78 -51.40
N ARG A 650 24.12 -6.69 -50.91
CA ARG A 650 25.15 -5.84 -51.56
C ARG A 650 24.78 -4.44 -52.16
N ALA A 651 24.94 -3.43 -51.32
CA ALA A 651 25.66 -2.13 -51.48
C ALA A 651 25.72 -1.35 -52.82
N GLY A 652 25.52 -0.02 -52.72
CA GLY A 652 26.02 1.00 -53.67
C GLY A 652 25.54 2.44 -53.36
N HIS A 653 26.19 3.48 -53.94
CA HIS A 653 27.23 4.26 -53.23
C HIS A 653 27.82 5.39 -54.13
N ARG A 654 27.49 6.68 -53.89
CA ARG A 654 28.11 7.92 -54.46
C ARG A 654 27.68 9.15 -53.62
N SER A 655 28.58 10.03 -53.16
CA SER A 655 29.13 11.27 -53.78
C SER A 655 28.12 12.44 -53.79
N VAL A 656 28.29 13.63 -53.17
CA VAL A 656 29.43 14.56 -52.85
C VAL A 656 29.68 15.63 -53.92
N GLU A 657 29.36 16.89 -53.57
CA GLU A 657 29.87 18.23 -54.00
C GLU A 657 29.03 19.26 -53.17
N THR A 658 29.52 20.13 -52.27
CA THR A 658 30.38 21.34 -52.36
C THR A 658 29.77 22.53 -53.11
N ASP A 659 29.41 23.62 -52.40
CA ASP A 659 30.06 24.94 -52.56
C ASP A 659 29.49 26.09 -51.67
N SER A 660 30.29 27.16 -51.58
CA SER A 660 30.07 28.49 -50.97
C SER A 660 31.11 29.45 -51.61
N PRO A 661 31.15 30.79 -51.39
CA PRO A 661 30.34 31.68 -50.55
C PRO A 661 29.86 32.96 -51.30
N THR A 662 29.53 34.04 -50.56
CA THR A 662 29.52 35.51 -50.85
C THR A 662 28.19 36.21 -50.50
N SER A 663 28.12 37.53 -50.28
CA SER A 663 28.77 38.37 -49.23
C SER A 663 28.41 39.86 -49.43
N SER A 664 27.70 40.47 -48.48
CA SER A 664 27.57 41.94 -48.31
C SER A 664 26.75 42.23 -47.03
N HIS A 665 26.80 43.39 -46.36
CA HIS A 665 27.83 44.40 -46.05
C HIS A 665 27.09 45.53 -45.28
N GLY A 666 27.69 46.10 -44.22
CA GLY A 666 27.28 47.41 -43.66
C GLY A 666 26.61 47.39 -42.26
N GLY A 667 27.12 48.23 -41.35
CA GLY A 667 26.51 48.53 -40.05
C GLY A 667 27.45 48.43 -38.85
N GLN A 668 28.37 49.39 -38.67
CA GLN A 668 29.14 49.55 -37.42
C GLN A 668 28.43 50.52 -36.47
N THR A 669 28.47 50.23 -35.17
CA THR A 669 28.74 51.25 -34.14
C THR A 669 29.52 50.62 -32.98
N VAL A 670 30.34 51.42 -32.31
CA VAL A 670 31.26 51.03 -31.21
C VAL A 670 31.05 52.00 -30.02
N PHE A 671 31.70 51.72 -28.89
CA PHE A 671 31.77 52.44 -27.59
C PHE A 671 30.89 51.84 -26.48
N ALA A 672 31.35 51.70 -25.22
CA ALA A 672 32.73 51.57 -24.69
C ALA A 672 32.68 51.08 -23.22
N LEU A 673 33.84 50.70 -22.67
CA LEU A 673 34.04 50.42 -21.23
C LEU A 673 33.95 51.70 -20.38
N GLY A 674 33.71 51.51 -19.08
CA GLY A 674 33.71 52.58 -18.08
C GLY A 674 33.57 51.99 -16.67
N ASP A 675 34.69 51.56 -16.09
CA ASP A 675 34.81 51.31 -14.65
C ASP A 675 34.88 52.65 -13.91
N GLU A 676 34.37 52.71 -12.67
CA GLU A 676 35.09 53.23 -11.48
C GLU A 676 34.22 53.16 -10.20
N ASP A 677 34.92 53.16 -9.06
CA ASP A 677 34.44 52.94 -7.69
C ASP A 677 33.55 54.07 -7.12
N ASP A 678 32.86 53.84 -5.98
CA ASP A 678 33.37 54.21 -4.65
C ASP A 678 32.34 53.95 -3.50
N GLU A 679 32.76 54.18 -2.25
CA GLU A 679 32.07 53.85 -0.99
C GLU A 679 30.76 54.62 -0.67
N GLY A 680 29.90 53.97 0.13
CA GLY A 680 29.58 54.55 1.45
C GLY A 680 28.16 55.01 1.77
N ARG A 681 27.30 54.08 2.27
CA ARG A 681 26.67 54.20 3.59
C ARG A 681 25.91 52.96 4.07
#